data_AF-A0A9R0VNB3-F1
#
_entry.id   AF-A0A9R0VNB3-F1
#
_cell.length_a   1.000
_cell.length_b   1.000
_cell.length_c   1.000
_cell.angle_alpha   90.00
_cell.angle_beta   90.00
_cell.angle_gamma   90.00
#
_symmetry.space_group_name_H-M   'P 1'
#
loop_
_entity.id
_entity.type
_entity.pdbx_description
1 polymer ?
#
loop_
_entity_poly.entity_id
_entity_poly.type
_entity_poly.pdbx_seq_one_letter_code
_entity_poly.pdbx_strand_id
1 'polypeptide(L)'
;MARFPADLLRQGCAPSHDAAAAHVRGLVALLLRHQAERRPLLQIHAQLVARQVFDRRPTPWHALLKAYSRGPLPQEALSLFRDARRHAADDTYAFVHALGACAALAWPRAGAQLHGLAVRKGFEIHAYVHTALVNAYVVCGCLADARIAFEEMPAKNAVTWNVVITGFAARGEVEYARLLFERMPCRNVVSWTGMIDGYTRSCRSVEAVALFRRMMAEGVDPSEITVLAVVPAVSNIGRILLGEALHGYCEKKGLLVLDIRVGNSLIDLYAKLGSINNSLKIFHEMLGRRNLVSWTSIISGLAMHGLSTEAVELFAEMRRAGIRPNRVTFLSVLNACNHGGLVEQGVLFFRSMVYEYNLTPEIKHFGCIIDMLGRAGRLCEAEQVISGLPMEVNSVVWRTLLGCCSKYGEVEMGKRAMKKILDIERESGGDFVVVSNMLTELGRFSDAERARKLVDERNAVKVPGLALVDESHIVMMEAIKKLHGHLIVSGLYNCQYAMSKILRFYAILQPDLALAHKVYGQIEAPTTYLRNIILRGLAQSDAPEDAIAFYKKARGEGMEPDNLTFPFVVKACARISALKEGKQMHNHVLKFGLLSDIFVSNSLIHLYAACGDLCCARSVFHEMLVKDVVSWNSLICGYSQCNRLQEVLKLFRLMHGEGVRADKVTMVKVVSACTRLGDWSMADCLVKYIEDYCIEVDIYLGNTLIDYYGRRGQLQSAEKVFFNMKDRNTVTMNAMITAYSKAGDLVSARRLFEEIPSKDLISWSSMISGYSQASQFSDALELFRQMQRAKVKPDAVVLASVLSACAHLGALDLGKWIHDYVRRHGIEADTILHNSLIDMYAKCGSTKEALQVFRETKEKDTLSWNSIIMGLANNGSEHEALGAFRAMLAEGFRPNEVTFLGVLIACANAELVEEGLGHFESMRSVHGVEPQMKHYGVVVDLLGRAGRLTKALGFIAEMPVAPEPVVYRILLGAARTHGDLGVAEVAAERLRELDGGNGGDYTLMSNAYAGADRWSDAMEVRQRMEDRRVRKLPACSVVDC
;
A
#
# COMPACT_ATOMS: atom_id res chain seq x y z
N MET A 1 -33.52 34.33 30.72
CA MET A 1 -34.20 34.76 29.48
C MET A 1 -35.22 35.83 29.83
N ALA A 2 -34.95 37.10 29.50
CA ALA A 2 -35.89 38.19 29.73
C ALA A 2 -37.14 37.97 28.85
N ARG A 3 -38.33 37.95 29.45
CA ARG A 3 -39.60 37.80 28.72
C ARG A 3 -39.88 39.06 27.91
N PHE A 4 -40.24 38.84 26.64
CA PHE A 4 -40.68 39.86 25.69
C PHE A 4 -41.89 40.65 26.25
N PRO A 5 -41.88 41.99 26.26
CA PRO A 5 -43.08 42.75 26.60
C PRO A 5 -44.06 42.67 25.44
N ALA A 6 -45.10 41.84 25.57
CA ALA A 6 -46.09 41.59 24.50
C ALA A 6 -46.89 42.84 24.05
N ASP A 7 -46.83 43.95 24.80
CA ASP A 7 -47.65 45.14 24.62
C ASP A 7 -46.83 46.43 24.35
N LEU A 8 -45.94 46.42 23.34
CA LEU A 8 -45.17 47.61 22.95
C LEU A 8 -46.04 48.68 22.24
N LEU A 9 -47.21 48.29 21.74
CA LEU A 9 -48.06 49.08 20.84
C LEU A 9 -49.33 49.71 21.49
N ARG A 10 -49.70 49.36 22.73
CA ARG A 10 -50.94 49.87 23.37
C ARG A 10 -50.79 51.34 23.85
N GLN A 11 -51.46 52.28 23.16
CA GLN A 11 -51.77 53.61 23.70
C GLN A 11 -52.98 53.49 24.64
N GLY A 12 -52.81 53.83 25.92
CA GLY A 12 -53.93 54.02 26.85
C GLY A 12 -54.32 55.50 26.94
N CYS A 13 -55.56 55.80 27.33
CA CYS A 13 -56.05 57.18 27.52
C CYS A 13 -55.14 58.02 28.44
N ALA A 14 -55.13 59.34 28.19
CA ALA A 14 -54.33 60.31 28.93
C ALA A 14 -54.55 60.23 30.45
N PRO A 15 -53.50 60.37 31.28
CA PRO A 15 -53.62 60.22 32.72
C PRO A 15 -54.31 61.42 33.38
N SER A 16 -55.15 61.16 34.38
CA SER A 16 -55.58 62.15 35.37
C SER A 16 -54.41 62.58 36.28
N HIS A 17 -54.55 63.71 36.99
CA HIS A 17 -53.49 64.31 37.82
C HIS A 17 -52.81 63.35 38.82
N ASP A 18 -53.50 62.31 39.31
CA ASP A 18 -52.94 61.32 40.25
C ASP A 18 -51.96 60.32 39.59
N ALA A 19 -52.08 60.08 38.29
CA ALA A 19 -51.20 59.14 37.59
C ALA A 19 -49.80 59.71 37.27
N ALA A 20 -49.64 61.04 37.29
CA ALA A 20 -48.33 61.69 37.16
C ALA A 20 -47.40 61.38 38.37
N ALA A 21 -47.96 61.32 39.59
CA ALA A 21 -47.21 61.02 40.80
C ALA A 21 -46.80 59.54 40.92
N ALA A 22 -47.59 58.62 40.37
CA ALA A 22 -47.26 57.20 40.25
C ALA A 22 -46.17 56.95 39.18
N HIS A 23 -46.20 57.74 38.10
CA HIS A 23 -45.24 57.65 37.00
C HIS A 23 -43.83 58.11 37.41
N VAL A 24 -43.73 59.23 38.13
CA VAL A 24 -42.44 59.70 38.70
C VAL A 24 -41.88 58.68 39.68
N ARG A 25 -42.72 58.02 40.49
CA ARG A 25 -42.29 56.90 41.36
C ARG A 25 -41.79 55.69 40.59
N GLY A 26 -42.40 55.36 39.45
CA GLY A 26 -41.95 54.27 38.57
C GLY A 26 -40.59 54.53 37.92
N LEU A 27 -40.35 55.76 37.44
CA LEU A 27 -39.06 56.20 36.90
C LEU A 27 -37.96 56.22 37.97
N VAL A 28 -38.28 56.67 39.19
CA VAL A 28 -37.36 56.67 40.34
C VAL A 28 -37.05 55.23 40.83
N ALA A 29 -38.03 54.32 40.82
CA ALA A 29 -37.82 52.91 41.17
C ALA A 29 -36.94 52.15 40.16
N LEU A 30 -37.06 52.47 38.87
CA LEU A 30 -36.23 51.90 37.80
C LEU A 30 -34.76 52.36 37.95
N LEU A 31 -34.53 53.56 38.49
CA LEU A 31 -33.20 54.09 38.82
C LEU A 31 -32.61 53.51 40.10
N LEU A 32 -33.41 53.28 41.15
CA LEU A 32 -32.94 52.70 42.42
C LEU A 32 -32.46 51.24 42.25
N ARG A 33 -32.94 50.53 41.23
CA ARG A 33 -32.49 49.16 40.92
C ARG A 33 -31.03 49.04 40.49
N HIS A 34 -30.39 50.12 40.03
CA HIS A 34 -29.08 50.07 39.37
C HIS A 34 -28.14 51.21 39.81
N GLN A 35 -28.02 51.42 41.13
CA GLN A 35 -27.23 52.50 41.75
C GLN A 35 -25.72 52.48 41.44
N ALA A 36 -25.13 51.34 41.07
CA ALA A 36 -23.68 51.18 40.98
C ALA A 36 -23.01 51.74 39.70
N GLU A 37 -23.77 52.04 38.63
CA GLU A 37 -23.19 52.25 37.29
C GLU A 37 -23.27 53.69 36.73
N ARG A 38 -23.61 54.73 37.52
CA ARG A 38 -23.91 56.07 36.95
C ARG A 38 -23.41 57.28 37.74
N ARG A 39 -22.42 58.01 37.22
CA ARG A 39 -22.20 59.45 37.53
C ARG A 39 -22.88 60.39 36.51
N PRO A 40 -22.85 60.16 35.18
CA PRO A 40 -23.40 61.11 34.19
C PRO A 40 -24.93 61.07 34.06
N LEU A 41 -25.53 59.88 34.08
CA LEU A 41 -26.98 59.69 33.90
C LEU A 41 -27.81 60.16 35.11
N LEU A 42 -27.23 60.09 36.31
CA LEU A 42 -27.82 60.66 37.52
C LEU A 42 -27.83 62.19 37.49
N GLN A 43 -26.81 62.82 36.89
CA GLN A 43 -26.68 64.28 36.79
C GLN A 43 -27.69 64.91 35.80
N ILE A 44 -27.89 64.26 34.64
CA ILE A 44 -28.90 64.67 33.64
C ILE A 44 -30.32 64.50 34.21
N HIS A 45 -30.57 63.42 34.96
CA HIS A 45 -31.89 63.15 35.52
C HIS A 45 -32.23 64.03 36.73
N ALA A 46 -31.26 64.32 37.62
CA ALA A 46 -31.43 65.24 38.75
C ALA A 46 -31.81 66.66 38.28
N GLN A 47 -31.22 67.14 37.18
CA GLN A 47 -31.57 68.43 36.58
C GLN A 47 -32.98 68.45 35.95
N LEU A 48 -33.44 67.32 35.41
CA LEU A 48 -34.76 67.18 34.77
C LEU A 48 -35.90 67.02 35.80
N VAL A 49 -35.64 66.29 36.89
CA VAL A 49 -36.57 66.12 38.02
C VAL A 49 -36.69 67.42 38.84
N ALA A 50 -35.56 68.09 39.15
CA ALA A 50 -35.56 69.34 39.91
C ALA A 50 -36.30 70.51 39.22
N ARG A 51 -36.49 70.44 37.90
CA ARG A 51 -37.17 71.47 37.09
C ARG A 51 -38.61 71.12 36.68
N GLN A 52 -39.17 69.99 37.14
CA GLN A 52 -40.52 69.51 36.77
C GLN A 52 -40.79 69.47 35.23
N VAL A 53 -39.80 69.10 34.41
CA VAL A 53 -39.83 69.32 32.95
C VAL A 53 -40.54 68.21 32.16
N PHE A 54 -41.17 67.24 32.81
CA PHE A 54 -41.85 66.13 32.10
C PHE A 54 -43.19 66.53 31.45
N ASP A 55 -43.56 67.81 31.49
CA ASP A 55 -44.66 68.36 30.71
C ASP A 55 -44.29 68.54 29.24
N ARG A 56 -44.88 67.68 28.38
CA ARG A 56 -45.08 67.78 26.93
C ARG A 56 -43.86 68.11 26.03
N ARG A 57 -42.64 68.31 26.55
CA ARG A 57 -41.43 68.61 25.76
C ARG A 57 -40.66 67.33 25.39
N PRO A 58 -40.32 67.09 24.10
CA PRO A 58 -39.68 65.84 23.66
C PRO A 58 -38.18 65.69 24.01
N THR A 59 -37.50 66.78 24.33
CA THR A 59 -36.02 66.81 24.49
C THR A 59 -35.45 65.96 25.64
N PRO A 60 -36.07 65.86 26.84
CA PRO A 60 -35.60 64.99 27.92
C PRO A 60 -35.72 63.50 27.56
N TRP A 61 -36.79 63.12 26.85
CA TRP A 61 -37.06 61.75 26.44
C TRP A 61 -36.04 61.25 25.42
N HIS A 62 -35.64 62.09 24.45
CA HIS A 62 -34.60 61.73 23.48
C HIS A 62 -33.24 61.47 24.13
N ALA A 63 -32.83 62.32 25.08
CA ALA A 63 -31.56 62.16 25.76
C ALA A 63 -31.49 60.85 26.56
N LEU A 64 -32.58 60.50 27.25
CA LEU A 64 -32.69 59.24 28.00
C LEU A 64 -32.72 58.03 27.05
N LEU A 65 -33.57 58.04 26.01
CA LEU A 65 -33.65 56.94 25.05
C LEU A 65 -32.31 56.68 24.35
N LYS A 66 -31.61 57.73 23.94
CA LYS A 66 -30.27 57.64 23.35
C LYS A 66 -29.24 57.03 24.30
N ALA A 67 -29.30 57.40 25.57
CA ALA A 67 -28.37 56.92 26.59
C ALA A 67 -28.61 55.45 26.96
N TYR A 68 -29.87 55.03 27.08
CA TYR A 68 -30.23 53.63 27.36
C TYR A 68 -30.07 52.73 26.13
N SER A 69 -30.39 53.20 24.91
CA SER A 69 -30.28 52.39 23.69
C SER A 69 -28.83 52.03 23.34
N ARG A 70 -27.86 52.87 23.75
CA ARG A 70 -26.41 52.67 23.53
C ARG A 70 -25.68 52.16 24.79
N GLY A 71 -26.40 51.98 25.89
CA GLY A 71 -25.86 51.53 27.18
C GLY A 71 -26.01 50.02 27.40
N PRO A 72 -25.59 49.51 28.57
CA PRO A 72 -25.63 48.07 28.90
C PRO A 72 -27.05 47.51 29.08
N LEU A 73 -28.08 48.36 29.17
CA LEU A 73 -29.48 47.98 29.43
C LEU A 73 -30.43 48.47 28.32
N PRO A 74 -30.31 47.97 27.07
CA PRO A 74 -31.15 48.38 25.95
C PRO A 74 -32.64 47.98 26.11
N GLN A 75 -32.95 47.01 26.99
CA GLN A 75 -34.35 46.62 27.30
C GLN A 75 -35.13 47.76 27.95
N GLU A 76 -34.47 48.56 28.79
CA GLU A 76 -35.08 49.68 29.49
C GLU A 76 -35.38 50.86 28.55
N ALA A 77 -34.64 50.98 27.44
CA ALA A 77 -34.94 51.94 26.39
C ALA A 77 -36.30 51.66 25.72
N LEU A 78 -36.67 50.38 25.54
CA LEU A 78 -37.95 49.99 24.95
C LEU A 78 -39.13 50.23 25.90
N SER A 79 -38.94 50.04 27.22
CA SER A 79 -39.96 50.42 28.22
C SER A 79 -40.11 51.94 28.32
N LEU A 80 -39.01 52.68 28.33
CA LEU A 80 -39.02 54.15 28.29
C LEU A 80 -39.69 54.69 27.03
N PHE A 81 -39.50 54.03 25.89
CA PHE A 81 -40.13 54.42 24.62
C PHE A 81 -41.65 54.23 24.70
N ARG A 82 -42.13 53.13 25.29
CA ARG A 82 -43.56 52.90 25.52
C ARG A 82 -44.18 53.98 26.41
N ASP A 83 -43.49 54.40 27.46
CA ASP A 83 -43.98 55.45 28.36
C ASP A 83 -43.92 56.84 27.73
N ALA A 84 -42.85 57.16 26.98
CA ALA A 84 -42.72 58.40 26.22
C ALA A 84 -43.88 58.60 25.24
N ARG A 85 -44.33 57.52 24.58
CA ARG A 85 -45.47 57.52 23.63
C ARG A 85 -46.83 57.81 24.26
N ARG A 86 -46.96 57.80 25.59
CA ARG A 86 -48.19 58.18 26.31
C ARG A 86 -48.29 59.69 26.56
N HIS A 87 -47.15 60.39 26.54
CA HIS A 87 -47.05 61.79 26.99
C HIS A 87 -46.54 62.75 25.90
N ALA A 88 -45.82 62.25 24.89
CA ALA A 88 -45.35 63.01 23.73
C ALA A 88 -45.87 62.40 22.42
N ALA A 89 -46.03 63.23 21.38
CA ALA A 89 -46.32 62.75 20.02
C ALA A 89 -45.19 61.80 19.57
N ASP A 90 -45.55 60.73 18.86
CA ASP A 90 -44.58 59.77 18.32
C ASP A 90 -43.51 60.54 17.52
N ASP A 91 -42.29 60.65 18.05
CA ASP A 91 -41.20 61.36 17.39
C ASP A 91 -40.27 60.36 16.69
N THR A 92 -39.95 60.67 15.45
CA THR A 92 -38.93 60.05 14.61
C THR A 92 -37.59 59.78 15.32
N TYR A 93 -37.12 60.66 16.20
CA TYR A 93 -35.87 60.46 16.96
C TYR A 93 -36.01 59.38 18.03
N ALA A 94 -37.14 59.36 18.75
CA ALA A 94 -37.44 58.31 19.72
C ALA A 94 -37.53 56.93 19.03
N PHE A 95 -38.08 56.90 17.81
CA PHE A 95 -38.16 55.70 16.96
C PHE A 95 -36.79 55.12 16.60
N VAL A 96 -35.85 55.95 16.17
CA VAL A 96 -34.48 55.51 15.82
C VAL A 96 -33.77 54.89 17.03
N HIS A 97 -33.94 55.47 18.22
CA HIS A 97 -33.34 54.95 19.44
C HIS A 97 -34.00 53.63 19.89
N ALA A 98 -35.31 53.49 19.74
CA ALA A 98 -36.02 52.24 19.98
C ALA A 98 -35.58 51.13 19.00
N LEU A 99 -35.45 51.44 17.71
CA LEU A 99 -34.92 50.51 16.70
C LEU A 99 -33.47 50.11 17.00
N GLY A 100 -32.64 51.04 17.46
CA GLY A 100 -31.28 50.77 17.93
C GLY A 100 -31.24 49.82 19.14
N ALA A 101 -32.17 49.97 20.09
CA ALA A 101 -32.30 49.07 21.22
C ALA A 101 -32.77 47.65 20.78
N CYS A 102 -33.69 47.55 19.81
CA CYS A 102 -34.08 46.28 19.20
C CYS A 102 -32.91 45.59 18.50
N ALA A 103 -32.07 46.35 17.80
CA ALA A 103 -30.87 45.83 17.15
C ALA A 103 -29.85 45.30 18.17
N ALA A 104 -29.62 46.04 19.27
CA ALA A 104 -28.73 45.62 20.36
C ALA A 104 -29.22 44.36 21.09
N LEU A 105 -30.53 44.12 21.11
CA LEU A 105 -31.16 42.95 21.73
C LEU A 105 -31.37 41.77 20.77
N ALA A 106 -31.12 41.95 19.48
CA ALA A 106 -31.45 40.99 18.42
C ALA A 106 -32.93 40.52 18.48
N TRP A 107 -33.87 41.46 18.66
CA TRP A 107 -35.31 41.18 18.78
C TRP A 107 -36.08 41.52 17.48
N PRO A 108 -36.17 40.59 16.51
CA PRO A 108 -36.76 40.88 15.20
C PRO A 108 -38.26 41.21 15.27
N ARG A 109 -39.00 40.57 16.18
CA ARG A 109 -40.45 40.81 16.35
C ARG A 109 -40.74 42.23 16.85
N ALA A 110 -39.90 42.78 17.73
CA ALA A 110 -40.04 44.15 18.21
C ALA A 110 -39.69 45.15 17.08
N GLY A 111 -38.68 44.84 16.27
CA GLY A 111 -38.37 45.59 15.05
C GLY A 111 -39.54 45.65 14.07
N ALA A 112 -40.21 44.52 13.82
CA ALA A 112 -41.39 44.45 12.94
C ALA A 112 -42.61 45.21 13.48
N GLN A 113 -42.84 45.20 14.80
CA GLN A 113 -43.89 46.01 15.43
C GLN A 113 -43.62 47.51 15.27
N LEU A 114 -42.36 47.94 15.42
CA LEU A 114 -41.95 49.31 15.18
C LEU A 114 -42.03 49.66 13.68
N HIS A 115 -41.72 48.75 12.77
CA HIS A 115 -41.89 48.93 11.33
C HIS A 115 -43.36 49.25 10.98
N GLY A 116 -44.30 48.39 11.39
CA GLY A 116 -45.73 48.61 11.14
C GLY A 116 -46.27 49.89 11.77
N LEU A 117 -45.71 50.31 12.92
CA LEU A 117 -46.08 51.57 13.55
C LEU A 117 -45.50 52.79 12.81
N ALA A 118 -44.29 52.70 12.26
CA ALA A 118 -43.66 53.75 11.45
C ALA A 118 -44.45 54.01 10.16
N VAL A 119 -44.90 52.95 9.50
CA VAL A 119 -45.80 52.97 8.33
C VAL A 119 -47.12 53.65 8.69
N ARG A 120 -47.80 53.20 9.75
CA ARG A 120 -49.09 53.78 10.20
C ARG A 120 -49.01 55.27 10.54
N LYS A 121 -47.84 55.77 10.95
CA LYS A 121 -47.62 57.16 11.36
C LYS A 121 -47.07 58.05 10.24
N GLY A 122 -46.84 57.50 9.04
CA GLY A 122 -46.35 58.25 7.90
C GLY A 122 -44.87 58.66 8.02
N PHE A 123 -44.07 57.94 8.81
CA PHE A 123 -42.61 58.19 8.88
C PHE A 123 -41.84 57.68 7.66
N GLU A 124 -42.55 57.20 6.64
CA GLU A 124 -42.01 56.68 5.39
C GLU A 124 -41.14 57.69 4.63
N ILE A 125 -41.42 58.98 4.84
CA ILE A 125 -40.72 60.11 4.20
C ILE A 125 -39.34 60.34 4.85
N HIS A 126 -39.09 59.81 6.05
CA HIS A 126 -37.87 60.08 6.82
C HIS A 126 -36.79 59.00 6.61
N ALA A 127 -35.85 59.27 5.69
CA ALA A 127 -34.77 58.37 5.31
C ALA A 127 -33.92 57.82 6.47
N TYR A 128 -33.77 58.58 7.57
CA TYR A 128 -32.99 58.15 8.74
C TYR A 128 -33.74 57.12 9.62
N VAL A 129 -35.07 57.16 9.68
CA VAL A 129 -35.89 56.14 10.38
C VAL A 129 -35.79 54.82 9.62
N HIS A 130 -35.95 54.86 8.29
CA HIS A 130 -35.77 53.68 7.44
C HIS A 130 -34.33 53.12 7.48
N THR A 131 -33.31 53.99 7.52
CA THR A 131 -31.91 53.52 7.67
C THR A 131 -31.70 52.79 9.00
N ALA A 132 -32.28 53.29 10.10
CA ALA A 132 -32.23 52.63 11.39
C ALA A 132 -33.01 51.31 11.41
N LEU A 133 -34.13 51.26 10.68
CA LEU A 133 -34.98 50.08 10.54
C LEU A 133 -34.28 48.96 9.77
N VAL A 134 -33.70 49.28 8.60
CA VAL A 134 -32.94 48.34 7.79
C VAL A 134 -31.73 47.82 8.58
N ASN A 135 -31.01 48.69 9.29
CA ASN A 135 -29.94 48.28 10.19
C ASN A 135 -30.42 47.31 11.28
N ALA A 136 -31.58 47.57 11.88
CA ALA A 136 -32.15 46.69 12.90
C ALA A 136 -32.47 45.29 12.33
N TYR A 137 -33.07 45.21 11.15
CA TYR A 137 -33.36 43.92 10.51
C TYR A 137 -32.10 43.14 10.11
N VAL A 138 -31.11 43.81 9.53
CA VAL A 138 -29.80 43.23 9.19
C VAL A 138 -29.11 42.66 10.45
N VAL A 139 -29.06 43.44 11.54
CA VAL A 139 -28.45 43.00 12.80
C VAL A 139 -29.24 41.87 13.44
N CYS A 140 -30.56 41.80 13.27
CA CYS A 140 -31.37 40.68 13.75
C CYS A 140 -31.31 39.43 12.84
N GLY A 141 -30.69 39.50 11.67
CA GLY A 141 -30.61 38.40 10.71
C GLY A 141 -31.87 38.20 9.84
N CYS A 142 -32.82 39.13 9.89
CA CYS A 142 -34.05 39.12 9.07
C CYS A 142 -33.77 39.76 7.70
N LEU A 143 -33.02 39.06 6.84
CA LEU A 143 -32.54 39.62 5.57
C LEU A 143 -33.65 39.88 4.55
N ALA A 144 -34.73 39.09 4.56
CA ALA A 144 -35.90 39.32 3.69
C ALA A 144 -36.62 40.63 4.04
N ASP A 145 -36.88 40.86 5.33
CA ASP A 145 -37.53 42.08 5.81
C ASP A 145 -36.63 43.31 5.63
N ALA A 146 -35.31 43.15 5.80
CA ALA A 146 -34.33 44.21 5.52
C ALA A 146 -34.34 44.61 4.04
N ARG A 147 -34.49 43.64 3.13
CA ARG A 147 -34.57 43.88 1.69
C ARG A 147 -35.84 44.65 1.31
N ILE A 148 -36.99 44.21 1.81
CA ILE A 148 -38.27 44.88 1.58
C ILE A 148 -38.19 46.32 2.11
N ALA A 149 -37.78 46.50 3.37
CA ALA A 149 -37.67 47.81 4.00
C ALA A 149 -36.68 48.75 3.29
N PHE A 150 -35.67 48.21 2.59
CA PHE A 150 -34.74 48.99 1.77
C PHE A 150 -35.37 49.35 0.42
N GLU A 151 -36.01 48.40 -0.27
CA GLU A 151 -36.65 48.62 -1.57
C GLU A 151 -37.74 49.70 -1.47
N GLU A 152 -38.58 49.66 -0.42
CA GLU A 152 -39.67 50.60 -0.12
C GLU A 152 -39.20 52.04 0.21
N MET A 153 -37.91 52.27 0.47
CA MET A 153 -37.42 53.61 0.82
C MET A 153 -37.55 54.59 -0.35
N PRO A 154 -38.25 55.73 -0.17
CA PRO A 154 -38.46 56.73 -1.22
C PRO A 154 -37.17 57.46 -1.61
N ALA A 155 -36.25 57.66 -0.66
CA ALA A 155 -34.92 58.24 -0.91
C ALA A 155 -33.84 57.45 -0.16
N LYS A 156 -32.85 56.95 -0.92
CA LYS A 156 -31.73 56.16 -0.40
C LYS A 156 -30.47 57.02 -0.41
N ASN A 157 -29.92 57.31 0.76
CA ASN A 157 -28.66 58.05 0.87
C ASN A 157 -27.46 57.08 0.96
N ALA A 158 -26.24 57.60 0.82
CA ALA A 158 -25.02 56.77 0.84
C ALA A 158 -24.88 55.94 2.14
N VAL A 159 -25.36 56.45 3.28
CA VAL A 159 -25.33 55.74 4.57
C VAL A 159 -26.24 54.52 4.52
N THR A 160 -27.46 54.65 3.96
CA THR A 160 -28.38 53.53 3.79
C THR A 160 -27.78 52.44 2.90
N TRP A 161 -27.25 52.81 1.74
CA TRP A 161 -26.58 51.87 0.82
C TRP A 161 -25.44 51.12 1.52
N ASN A 162 -24.59 51.84 2.27
CA ASN A 162 -23.48 51.26 3.00
C ASN A 162 -23.95 50.24 4.04
N VAL A 163 -24.94 50.59 4.86
CA VAL A 163 -25.51 49.71 5.89
C VAL A 163 -26.01 48.40 5.29
N VAL A 164 -26.73 48.45 4.16
CA VAL A 164 -27.27 47.26 3.52
C VAL A 164 -26.15 46.41 2.91
N ILE A 165 -25.23 47.02 2.15
CA ILE A 165 -24.12 46.29 1.51
C ILE A 165 -23.25 45.61 2.57
N THR A 166 -22.78 46.35 3.58
CA THR A 166 -21.93 45.79 4.65
C THR A 166 -22.69 44.75 5.47
N GLY A 167 -23.99 44.99 5.68
CA GLY A 167 -24.86 44.15 6.48
C GLY A 167 -25.13 42.77 5.87
N PHE A 168 -25.53 42.75 4.61
CA PHE A 168 -25.78 41.52 3.87
C PHE A 168 -24.47 40.75 3.65
N ALA A 169 -23.38 41.45 3.32
CA ALA A 169 -22.09 40.81 3.12
C ALA A 169 -21.53 40.18 4.40
N ALA A 170 -21.68 40.84 5.56
CA ALA A 170 -21.28 40.28 6.86
C ALA A 170 -22.11 39.04 7.29
N ARG A 171 -23.30 38.85 6.70
CA ARG A 171 -24.20 37.72 6.96
C ARG A 171 -24.06 36.58 5.94
N GLY A 172 -23.14 36.70 4.98
CA GLY A 172 -22.84 35.67 3.98
C GLY A 172 -23.57 35.83 2.64
N GLU A 173 -24.51 36.79 2.51
CA GLU A 173 -25.25 37.08 1.28
C GLU A 173 -24.46 38.01 0.33
N VAL A 174 -23.26 37.58 -0.03
CA VAL A 174 -22.31 38.43 -0.77
C VAL A 174 -22.76 38.71 -2.21
N GLU A 175 -23.50 37.81 -2.85
CA GLU A 175 -24.00 38.03 -4.21
C GLU A 175 -25.03 39.15 -4.30
N TYR A 176 -25.96 39.18 -3.34
CA TYR A 176 -26.94 40.27 -3.28
C TYR A 176 -26.27 41.59 -2.89
N ALA A 177 -25.31 41.55 -1.95
CA ALA A 177 -24.49 42.73 -1.63
C ALA A 177 -23.71 43.25 -2.85
N ARG A 178 -23.17 42.37 -3.71
CA ARG A 178 -22.51 42.75 -4.98
C ARG A 178 -23.49 43.47 -5.90
N LEU A 179 -24.70 42.93 -6.08
CA LEU A 179 -25.70 43.54 -6.94
C LEU A 179 -26.07 44.95 -6.47
N LEU A 180 -26.25 45.14 -5.16
CA LEU A 180 -26.52 46.45 -4.57
C LEU A 180 -25.32 47.39 -4.71
N PHE A 181 -24.10 46.89 -4.52
CA PHE A 181 -22.89 47.64 -4.72
C PHE A 181 -22.74 48.14 -6.16
N GLU A 182 -23.13 47.33 -7.16
CA GLU A 182 -23.09 47.75 -8.56
C GLU A 182 -24.19 48.76 -8.93
N ARG A 183 -25.32 48.73 -8.21
CA ARG A 183 -26.43 49.68 -8.37
C ARG A 183 -26.24 51.00 -7.61
N MET A 184 -25.26 51.07 -6.72
CA MET A 184 -25.04 52.26 -5.88
C MET A 184 -24.60 53.46 -6.75
N PRO A 185 -25.34 54.58 -6.76
CA PRO A 185 -25.04 55.72 -7.64
C PRO A 185 -23.66 56.36 -7.40
N CYS A 186 -23.23 56.44 -6.14
CA CYS A 186 -21.93 56.98 -5.76
C CYS A 186 -21.29 56.07 -4.71
N ARG A 187 -20.23 55.37 -5.09
CA ARG A 187 -19.48 54.48 -4.18
C ARG A 187 -18.45 55.30 -3.40
N ASN A 188 -18.33 55.04 -2.10
CA ASN A 188 -17.35 55.69 -1.23
C ASN A 188 -16.45 54.64 -0.57
N VAL A 189 -15.39 55.07 0.13
CA VAL A 189 -14.42 54.16 0.77
C VAL A 189 -15.11 53.10 1.65
N VAL A 190 -16.22 53.46 2.31
CA VAL A 190 -16.99 52.56 3.18
C VAL A 190 -17.72 51.47 2.38
N SER A 191 -18.36 51.78 1.25
CA SER A 191 -19.00 50.74 0.41
C SER A 191 -17.98 49.77 -0.18
N TRP A 192 -16.84 50.28 -0.67
CA TRP A 192 -15.74 49.44 -1.17
C TRP A 192 -15.18 48.53 -0.08
N THR A 193 -14.87 49.10 1.09
CA THR A 193 -14.30 48.35 2.21
C THR A 193 -15.25 47.29 2.73
N GLY A 194 -16.54 47.61 2.86
CA GLY A 194 -17.57 46.65 3.27
C GLY A 194 -17.71 45.46 2.33
N MET A 195 -17.60 45.71 1.03
CA MET A 195 -17.68 44.65 0.02
C MET A 195 -16.41 43.77 0.00
N ILE A 196 -15.22 44.37 0.15
CA ILE A 196 -13.94 43.64 0.26
C ILE A 196 -13.93 42.75 1.52
N ASP A 197 -14.34 43.28 2.66
CA ASP A 197 -14.46 42.52 3.92
C ASP A 197 -15.47 41.37 3.78
N GLY A 198 -16.61 41.65 3.13
CA GLY A 198 -17.61 40.64 2.78
C GLY A 198 -17.06 39.46 1.98
N TYR A 199 -16.38 39.72 0.87
CA TYR A 199 -15.74 38.67 0.07
C TYR A 199 -14.68 37.91 0.87
N THR A 200 -13.91 38.62 1.70
CA THR A 200 -12.85 38.03 2.51
C THR A 200 -13.42 37.05 3.55
N ARG A 201 -14.49 37.44 4.27
CA ARG A 201 -15.15 36.57 5.26
C ARG A 201 -15.84 35.36 4.64
N SER A 202 -16.37 35.50 3.42
CA SER A 202 -16.92 34.38 2.65
C SER A 202 -15.87 33.52 1.95
N CYS A 203 -14.58 33.66 2.31
CA CYS A 203 -13.45 32.91 1.75
C CYS A 203 -13.25 33.09 0.22
N ARG A 204 -13.79 34.16 -0.37
CA ARG A 204 -13.67 34.51 -1.79
C ARG A 204 -12.54 35.50 -2.01
N SER A 205 -11.33 35.01 -1.74
CA SER A 205 -10.13 35.84 -1.62
C SER A 205 -9.72 36.50 -2.95
N VAL A 206 -9.91 35.81 -4.08
CA VAL A 206 -9.55 36.32 -5.41
C VAL A 206 -10.41 37.52 -5.79
N GLU A 207 -11.72 37.42 -5.56
CA GLU A 207 -12.67 38.50 -5.82
C GLU A 207 -12.46 39.70 -4.90
N ALA A 208 -12.11 39.48 -3.63
CA ALA A 208 -11.75 40.54 -2.69
C ALA A 208 -10.55 41.36 -3.19
N VAL A 209 -9.48 40.69 -3.64
CA VAL A 209 -8.27 41.36 -4.16
C VAL A 209 -8.53 42.01 -5.52
N ALA A 210 -9.36 41.41 -6.38
CA ALA A 210 -9.78 42.03 -7.64
C ALA A 210 -10.56 43.33 -7.39
N LEU A 211 -11.47 43.33 -6.41
CA LEU A 211 -12.24 44.51 -6.03
C LEU A 211 -11.36 45.61 -5.41
N PHE A 212 -10.37 45.23 -4.59
CA PHE A 212 -9.37 46.15 -4.08
C PHE A 212 -8.53 46.81 -5.19
N ARG A 213 -8.12 46.06 -6.20
CA ARG A 213 -7.42 46.60 -7.37
C ARG A 213 -8.31 47.55 -8.18
N ARG A 214 -9.60 47.20 -8.34
CA ARG A 214 -10.57 48.06 -9.02
C ARG A 214 -10.81 49.37 -8.27
N MET A 215 -10.91 49.33 -6.94
CA MET A 215 -11.01 50.52 -6.09
C MET A 215 -9.86 51.50 -6.34
N MET A 216 -8.63 51.00 -6.38
CA MET A 216 -7.44 51.83 -6.67
C MET A 216 -7.42 52.35 -8.12
N ALA A 217 -7.86 51.54 -9.10
CA ALA A 217 -7.95 51.95 -10.50
C ALA A 217 -9.00 53.05 -10.74
N GLU A 218 -10.09 53.04 -9.97
CA GLU A 218 -11.12 54.09 -9.97
C GLU A 218 -10.72 55.35 -9.15
N GLY A 219 -9.48 55.41 -8.64
CA GLY A 219 -8.94 56.57 -7.94
C GLY A 219 -9.43 56.74 -6.51
N VAL A 220 -10.05 55.73 -5.92
CA VAL A 220 -10.48 55.75 -4.52
C VAL A 220 -9.35 55.22 -3.64
N ASP A 221 -8.74 56.09 -2.83
CA ASP A 221 -7.64 55.71 -1.94
C ASP A 221 -8.10 54.73 -0.84
N PRO A 222 -7.47 53.54 -0.73
CA PRO A 222 -7.69 52.63 0.40
C PRO A 222 -7.31 53.24 1.76
N SER A 223 -8.22 53.12 2.73
CA SER A 223 -8.00 53.50 4.14
C SER A 223 -7.29 52.39 4.92
N GLU A 224 -6.89 52.67 6.17
CA GLU A 224 -6.32 51.66 7.07
C GLU A 224 -7.27 50.47 7.26
N ILE A 225 -8.58 50.74 7.37
CA ILE A 225 -9.62 49.72 7.52
C ILE A 225 -9.73 48.87 6.25
N THR A 226 -9.57 49.49 5.07
CA THR A 226 -9.55 48.78 3.78
C THR A 226 -8.36 47.83 3.67
N VAL A 227 -7.18 48.28 4.10
CA VAL A 227 -5.97 47.44 4.14
C VAL A 227 -6.18 46.26 5.10
N LEU A 228 -6.70 46.50 6.31
CA LEU A 228 -6.99 45.43 7.27
C LEU A 228 -8.02 44.42 6.73
N ALA A 229 -9.00 44.87 5.94
CA ALA A 229 -9.99 43.99 5.33
C ALA A 229 -9.41 43.10 4.21
N VAL A 230 -8.42 43.59 3.43
CA VAL A 230 -7.87 42.84 2.29
C VAL A 230 -6.71 41.91 2.67
N VAL A 231 -5.96 42.21 3.74
CA VAL A 231 -4.80 41.41 4.17
C VAL A 231 -5.11 39.91 4.31
N PRO A 232 -6.21 39.47 4.95
CA PRO A 232 -6.52 38.03 5.03
C PRO A 232 -6.76 37.39 3.66
N ALA A 233 -7.38 38.10 2.72
CA ALA A 233 -7.56 37.61 1.35
C ALA A 233 -6.22 37.47 0.62
N VAL A 234 -5.30 38.43 0.79
CA VAL A 234 -3.94 38.34 0.21
C VAL A 234 -3.16 37.16 0.82
N SER A 235 -3.27 36.96 2.14
CA SER A 235 -2.65 35.83 2.84
C SER A 235 -3.14 34.48 2.31
N ASN A 236 -4.45 34.35 2.05
CA ASN A 236 -5.05 33.11 1.55
C ASN A 236 -4.67 32.81 0.09
N ILE A 237 -4.38 33.83 -0.73
CA ILE A 237 -3.95 33.65 -2.12
C ILE A 237 -2.50 33.14 -2.21
N GLY A 238 -1.66 33.42 -1.21
CA GLY A 238 -0.31 32.86 -1.13
C GLY A 238 0.72 33.48 -2.08
N ARG A 239 0.44 34.64 -2.71
CA ARG A 239 1.39 35.32 -3.62
C ARG A 239 2.15 36.44 -2.92
N ILE A 240 3.46 36.27 -2.75
CA ILE A 240 4.31 37.26 -2.05
C ILE A 240 4.32 38.65 -2.71
N LEU A 241 4.35 38.71 -4.05
CA LEU A 241 4.35 39.97 -4.81
C LEU A 241 3.13 40.85 -4.53
N LEU A 242 1.97 40.24 -4.20
CA LEU A 242 0.77 40.98 -3.79
C LEU A 242 0.95 41.61 -2.40
N GLY A 243 1.58 40.87 -1.49
CA GLY A 243 1.94 41.38 -0.16
C GLY A 243 2.94 42.53 -0.25
N GLU A 244 3.95 42.43 -1.13
CA GLU A 244 4.94 43.47 -1.39
C GLU A 244 4.32 44.73 -2.00
N ALA A 245 3.41 44.58 -2.97
CA ALA A 245 2.69 45.71 -3.54
C ALA A 245 1.81 46.42 -2.49
N LEU A 246 1.12 45.65 -1.63
CA LEU A 246 0.30 46.21 -0.54
C LEU A 246 1.18 46.90 0.52
N HIS A 247 2.30 46.30 0.87
CA HIS A 247 3.27 46.86 1.80
C HIS A 247 3.85 48.19 1.26
N GLY A 248 4.30 48.21 0.00
CA GLY A 248 4.79 49.43 -0.65
C GLY A 248 3.74 50.55 -0.74
N TYR A 249 2.45 50.21 -0.91
CA TYR A 249 1.36 51.19 -0.79
C TYR A 249 1.24 51.75 0.63
N CYS A 250 1.28 50.89 1.65
CA CYS A 250 1.20 51.31 3.05
C CYS A 250 2.37 52.22 3.46
N GLU A 251 3.57 51.93 2.96
CA GLU A 251 4.77 52.74 3.17
C GLU A 251 4.63 54.11 2.47
N LYS A 252 4.28 54.12 1.18
CA LYS A 252 4.10 55.36 0.40
C LYS A 252 3.05 56.31 0.98
N LYS A 253 1.97 55.77 1.55
CA LYS A 253 0.89 56.56 2.18
C LYS A 253 1.11 56.80 3.69
N GLY A 254 2.20 56.30 4.28
CA GLY A 254 2.50 56.47 5.69
C GLY A 254 1.54 55.73 6.65
N LEU A 255 0.75 54.76 6.16
CA LEU A 255 -0.27 54.06 6.95
C LEU A 255 0.33 53.25 8.10
N LEU A 256 1.56 52.77 7.93
CA LEU A 256 2.33 52.06 8.98
C LEU A 256 2.61 52.95 10.21
N VAL A 257 2.79 54.26 9.98
CA VAL A 257 3.05 55.25 11.04
C VAL A 257 1.73 55.70 11.68
N LEU A 258 0.65 55.72 10.90
CA LEU A 258 -0.68 56.16 11.34
C LEU A 258 -1.40 55.12 12.19
N ASP A 259 -1.29 53.83 11.85
CA ASP A 259 -1.99 52.75 12.56
C ASP A 259 -1.13 51.50 12.75
N ILE A 260 -0.79 51.23 14.01
CA ILE A 260 -0.04 50.04 14.43
C ILE A 260 -0.68 48.71 14.01
N ARG A 261 -2.02 48.68 13.85
CA ARG A 261 -2.74 47.48 13.43
C ARG A 261 -2.38 47.06 12.01
N VAL A 262 -2.07 48.01 11.13
CA VAL A 262 -1.64 47.74 9.76
C VAL A 262 -0.29 47.03 9.78
N GLY A 263 0.67 47.54 10.57
CA GLY A 263 1.98 46.90 10.76
C GLY A 263 1.88 45.48 11.33
N ASN A 264 1.05 45.28 12.36
CA ASN A 264 0.81 43.96 12.95
C ASN A 264 0.21 42.95 11.96
N SER A 265 -0.75 43.41 11.14
CA SER A 265 -1.38 42.58 10.10
C SER A 265 -0.41 42.23 8.97
N LEU A 266 0.51 43.15 8.61
CA LEU A 266 1.54 42.86 7.61
C LEU A 266 2.63 41.91 8.12
N ILE A 267 2.99 41.99 9.42
CA ILE A 267 3.89 41.01 10.05
C ILE A 267 3.28 39.60 9.94
N ASP A 268 2.00 39.44 10.29
CA ASP A 268 1.27 38.17 10.18
C ASP A 268 1.11 37.71 8.71
N LEU A 269 0.85 38.63 7.79
CA LEU A 269 0.78 38.35 6.35
C LEU A 269 2.10 37.74 5.84
N TYR A 270 3.22 38.42 6.05
CA TYR A 270 4.52 37.94 5.56
C TYR A 270 4.96 36.64 6.24
N ALA A 271 4.62 36.47 7.53
CA ALA A 271 4.84 35.23 8.24
C ALA A 271 4.08 34.07 7.56
N LYS A 272 2.80 34.26 7.21
CA LYS A 272 2.01 33.24 6.49
C LYS A 272 2.47 32.99 5.05
N LEU A 273 3.03 34.00 4.38
CA LEU A 273 3.55 33.90 3.02
C LEU A 273 4.98 33.31 2.95
N GLY A 274 5.61 33.03 4.09
CA GLY A 274 6.94 32.42 4.14
C GLY A 274 8.12 33.39 4.05
N SER A 275 7.90 34.70 4.13
CA SER A 275 8.97 35.70 4.11
C SER A 275 9.18 36.31 5.49
N ILE A 276 9.93 35.59 6.33
CA ILE A 276 10.21 36.04 7.69
C ILE A 276 11.08 37.32 7.73
N ASN A 277 11.98 37.49 6.76
CA ASN A 277 12.83 38.67 6.65
C ASN A 277 12.02 39.97 6.49
N ASN A 278 10.95 39.93 5.68
CA ASN A 278 10.05 41.07 5.52
C ASN A 278 9.22 41.32 6.79
N SER A 279 8.77 40.27 7.49
CA SER A 279 8.13 40.40 8.80
C SER A 279 9.06 41.07 9.83
N LEU A 280 10.33 40.65 9.89
CA LEU A 280 11.34 41.23 10.77
C LEU A 280 11.63 42.69 10.40
N LYS A 281 11.75 43.02 9.11
CA LYS A 281 11.97 44.39 8.63
C LYS A 281 10.87 45.34 9.14
N ILE A 282 9.61 44.98 8.97
CA ILE A 282 8.46 45.78 9.46
C ILE A 282 8.51 45.89 10.99
N PHE A 283 8.80 44.78 11.68
CA PHE A 283 8.94 44.79 13.13
C PHE A 283 10.06 45.73 13.60
N HIS A 284 11.18 45.80 12.89
CA HIS A 284 12.28 46.72 13.13
C HIS A 284 11.90 48.18 12.84
N GLU A 285 11.20 48.46 11.74
CA GLU A 285 10.70 49.80 11.39
C GLU A 285 9.71 50.36 12.42
N MET A 286 8.96 49.50 13.12
CA MET A 286 8.02 49.87 14.18
C MET A 286 8.69 50.22 15.54
N LEU A 287 10.00 50.50 15.56
CA LEU A 287 10.77 50.74 16.78
C LEU A 287 10.14 51.85 17.64
N GLY A 288 10.03 51.61 18.96
CA GLY A 288 9.41 52.54 19.91
C GLY A 288 7.88 52.57 19.94
N ARG A 289 7.20 51.90 19.00
CA ARG A 289 5.72 51.82 18.96
C ARG A 289 5.18 50.40 19.15
N ARG A 290 6.03 49.38 19.15
CA ARG A 290 5.66 47.97 19.31
C ARG A 290 4.76 47.73 20.53
N ASN A 291 3.64 47.06 20.30
CA ASN A 291 2.72 46.61 21.34
C ASN A 291 2.75 45.09 21.49
N LEU A 292 2.04 44.55 22.48
CA LEU A 292 1.93 43.10 22.73
C LEU A 292 1.60 42.28 21.46
N VAL A 293 0.72 42.81 20.59
CA VAL A 293 0.32 42.14 19.36
C VAL A 293 1.48 42.07 18.37
N SER A 294 2.26 43.15 18.18
CA SER A 294 3.45 43.13 17.30
C SER A 294 4.46 42.06 17.69
N TRP A 295 4.77 41.95 19.00
CA TRP A 295 5.67 40.94 19.56
C TRP A 295 5.10 39.53 19.39
N THR A 296 3.81 39.35 19.64
CA THR A 296 3.16 38.04 19.52
C THR A 296 3.11 37.57 18.06
N SER A 297 2.80 38.46 17.11
CA SER A 297 2.77 38.14 15.68
C SER A 297 4.14 37.71 15.15
N ILE A 298 5.23 38.40 15.52
CA ILE A 298 6.57 38.03 15.05
C ILE A 298 7.07 36.71 15.68
N ILE A 299 6.84 36.52 16.99
CA ILE A 299 7.17 35.26 17.68
C ILE A 299 6.39 34.09 17.09
N SER A 300 5.10 34.29 16.81
CA SER A 300 4.27 33.27 16.15
C SER A 300 4.74 32.96 14.73
N GLY A 301 5.17 33.97 13.98
CA GLY A 301 5.73 33.79 12.64
C GLY A 301 7.01 32.96 12.65
N LEU A 302 7.95 33.28 13.54
CA LEU A 302 9.19 32.50 13.72
C LEU A 302 8.90 31.05 14.13
N ALA A 303 7.94 30.85 15.04
CA ALA A 303 7.50 29.53 15.46
C ALA A 303 6.97 28.68 14.29
N MET A 304 6.16 29.27 13.40
CA MET A 304 5.61 28.57 12.22
C MET A 304 6.70 28.11 11.23
N HIS A 305 7.82 28.82 11.18
CA HIS A 305 8.95 28.52 10.29
C HIS A 305 10.05 27.68 10.95
N GLY A 306 9.84 27.22 12.19
CA GLY A 306 10.82 26.39 12.91
C GLY A 306 12.05 27.16 13.42
N LEU A 307 12.07 28.49 13.34
CA LEU A 307 13.13 29.36 13.85
C LEU A 307 12.99 29.55 15.37
N SER A 308 13.14 28.44 16.09
CA SER A 308 12.82 28.33 17.51
C SER A 308 13.72 29.17 18.41
N THR A 309 15.02 29.24 18.12
CA THR A 309 16.00 30.02 18.90
C THR A 309 15.71 31.52 18.82
N GLU A 310 15.50 32.04 17.61
CA GLU A 310 15.15 33.45 17.37
C GLU A 310 13.82 33.83 18.03
N ALA A 311 12.82 32.93 18.00
CA ALA A 311 11.54 33.16 18.67
C ALA A 311 11.69 33.30 20.20
N VAL A 312 12.57 32.48 20.81
CA VAL A 312 12.87 32.53 22.25
C VAL A 312 13.67 33.78 22.61
N GLU A 313 14.62 34.19 21.77
CA GLU A 313 15.38 35.44 21.93
C GLU A 313 14.48 36.68 21.88
N LEU A 314 13.56 36.75 20.90
CA LEU A 314 12.57 37.82 20.82
C LEU A 314 11.59 37.82 21.99
N PHE A 315 11.25 36.65 22.53
CA PHE A 315 10.45 36.57 23.76
C PHE A 315 11.21 37.12 24.98
N ALA A 316 12.51 36.85 25.09
CA ALA A 316 13.35 37.41 26.13
C ALA A 316 13.51 38.94 25.97
N GLU A 317 13.64 39.45 24.74
CA GLU A 317 13.62 40.89 24.43
C GLU A 317 12.30 41.56 24.81
N MET A 318 11.17 40.93 24.49
CA MET A 318 9.85 41.40 24.86
C MET A 318 9.71 41.59 26.39
N ARG A 319 10.24 40.63 27.16
CA ARG A 319 10.27 40.71 28.64
C ARG A 319 11.17 41.84 29.11
N ARG A 320 12.36 42.00 28.52
CA ARG A 320 13.28 43.11 28.82
C ARG A 320 12.69 44.49 28.49
N ALA A 321 11.86 44.57 27.46
CA ALA A 321 11.11 45.76 27.08
C ALA A 321 9.91 46.06 28.01
N GLY A 322 9.70 45.26 29.06
CA GLY A 322 8.61 45.46 30.04
C GLY A 322 7.22 45.11 29.52
N ILE A 323 7.11 44.47 28.34
CA ILE A 323 5.82 44.07 27.78
C ILE A 323 5.38 42.75 28.42
N ARG A 324 4.27 42.78 29.16
CA ARG A 324 3.73 41.59 29.83
C ARG A 324 3.14 40.61 28.80
N PRO A 325 3.63 39.36 28.71
CA PRO A 325 3.06 38.34 27.83
C PRO A 325 1.64 37.94 28.23
N ASN A 326 0.84 37.52 27.25
CA ASN A 326 -0.48 36.93 27.48
C ASN A 326 -0.49 35.45 27.09
N ARG A 327 -1.66 34.81 27.21
CA ARG A 327 -1.85 33.39 26.87
C ARG A 327 -1.44 33.08 25.42
N VAL A 328 -1.81 33.94 24.47
CA VAL A 328 -1.46 33.75 23.04
C VAL A 328 0.05 33.82 22.83
N THR A 329 0.75 34.76 23.48
CA THR A 329 2.22 34.84 23.42
C THR A 329 2.87 33.57 23.94
N PHE A 330 2.43 33.05 25.09
CA PHE A 330 2.95 31.79 25.62
C PHE A 330 2.67 30.60 24.71
N LEU A 331 1.49 30.53 24.10
CA LEU A 331 1.19 29.50 23.09
C LEU A 331 2.16 29.58 21.89
N SER A 332 2.46 30.77 21.39
CA SER A 332 3.39 30.96 20.28
C SER A 332 4.81 30.53 20.63
N VAL A 333 5.30 30.87 21.83
CA VAL A 333 6.65 30.45 22.30
C VAL A 333 6.69 28.94 22.56
N LEU A 334 5.64 28.35 23.14
CA LEU A 334 5.57 26.91 23.35
C LEU A 334 5.54 26.14 22.02
N ASN A 335 4.86 26.67 20.99
CA ASN A 335 4.93 26.12 19.64
C ASN A 335 6.34 26.22 19.05
N ALA A 336 7.04 27.34 19.26
CA ALA A 336 8.43 27.48 18.83
C ALA A 336 9.33 26.42 19.49
N CYS A 337 9.20 26.23 20.81
CA CYS A 337 9.92 25.18 21.53
C CYS A 337 9.55 23.77 21.04
N ASN A 338 8.29 23.54 20.67
CA ASN A 338 7.84 22.24 20.17
C ASN A 338 8.45 21.92 18.79
N HIS A 339 8.43 22.89 17.87
CA HIS A 339 9.05 22.75 16.56
C HIS A 339 10.58 22.66 16.62
N GLY A 340 11.21 23.35 17.58
CA GLY A 340 12.65 23.34 17.81
C GLY A 340 13.19 22.22 18.68
N GLY A 341 12.33 21.39 19.29
CA GLY A 341 12.75 20.36 20.25
C GLY A 341 13.35 20.90 21.55
N LEU A 342 13.06 22.14 21.93
CA LEU A 342 13.59 22.81 23.13
C LEU A 342 12.77 22.45 24.38
N VAL A 343 12.81 21.17 24.77
CA VAL A 343 11.93 20.58 25.80
C VAL A 343 12.04 21.30 27.15
N GLU A 344 13.25 21.46 27.67
CA GLU A 344 13.48 22.06 29.00
C GLU A 344 13.04 23.52 29.04
N GLN A 345 13.34 24.29 27.98
CA GLN A 345 12.90 25.69 27.88
C GLN A 345 11.37 25.79 27.76
N GLY A 346 10.73 24.90 27.00
CA GLY A 346 9.27 24.83 26.88
C GLY A 346 8.59 24.59 28.24
N VAL A 347 9.10 23.63 29.03
CA VAL A 347 8.59 23.35 30.38
C VAL A 347 8.79 24.54 31.32
N LEU A 348 9.95 25.21 31.26
CA LEU A 348 10.22 26.42 32.03
C LEU A 348 9.25 27.55 31.67
N PHE A 349 8.99 27.80 30.38
CA PHE A 349 8.04 28.81 29.97
C PHE A 349 6.61 28.48 30.42
N PHE A 350 6.20 27.22 30.34
CA PHE A 350 4.90 26.78 30.87
C PHE A 350 4.78 27.01 32.38
N ARG A 351 5.83 26.72 33.16
CA ARG A 351 5.85 27.02 34.60
C ARG A 351 5.79 28.52 34.87
N SER A 352 6.55 29.33 34.13
CA SER A 352 6.51 30.78 34.28
C SER A 352 5.12 31.35 33.98
N MET A 353 4.43 30.84 32.96
CA MET A 353 3.06 31.22 32.63
C MET A 353 2.11 31.03 33.82
N VAL A 354 2.20 29.89 34.49
CA VAL A 354 1.32 29.53 35.62
C VAL A 354 1.71 30.28 36.89
N TYR A 355 2.98 30.21 37.30
CA TYR A 355 3.42 30.63 38.62
C TYR A 355 3.94 32.07 38.68
N GLU A 356 4.58 32.57 37.62
CA GLU A 356 5.10 33.94 37.58
C GLU A 356 4.06 34.93 37.05
N TYR A 357 3.36 34.56 35.98
CA TYR A 357 2.41 35.46 35.30
C TYR A 357 0.95 35.27 35.73
N ASN A 358 0.65 34.24 36.53
CA ASN A 358 -0.70 33.87 37.00
C ASN A 358 -1.71 33.72 35.86
N LEU A 359 -1.28 33.12 34.75
CA LEU A 359 -2.14 32.84 33.60
C LEU A 359 -2.63 31.39 33.66
N THR A 360 -3.94 31.21 33.58
CA THR A 360 -4.55 29.87 33.50
C THR A 360 -4.25 29.24 32.13
N PRO A 361 -3.59 28.07 32.07
CA PRO A 361 -3.34 27.38 30.81
C PRO A 361 -4.63 26.87 30.18
N GLU A 362 -4.67 26.91 28.85
CA GLU A 362 -5.75 26.35 28.04
C GLU A 362 -5.30 25.01 27.44
N ILE A 363 -6.26 24.18 26.98
CA ILE A 363 -6.00 22.85 26.37
C ILE A 363 -4.89 22.92 25.29
N LYS A 364 -4.84 23.99 24.51
CA LYS A 364 -3.81 24.20 23.47
C LYS A 364 -2.39 24.25 24.04
N HIS A 365 -2.19 24.87 25.20
CA HIS A 365 -0.87 24.95 25.85
C HIS A 365 -0.42 23.58 26.35
N PHE A 366 -1.34 22.83 26.96
CA PHE A 366 -1.07 21.44 27.36
C PHE A 366 -0.80 20.54 26.14
N GLY A 367 -1.52 20.73 25.04
CA GLY A 367 -1.27 20.04 23.78
C GLY A 367 0.17 20.24 23.28
N CYS A 368 0.70 21.47 23.32
CA CYS A 368 2.08 21.75 22.97
C CYS A 368 3.09 21.05 23.89
N ILE A 369 2.84 21.05 25.21
CA ILE A 369 3.73 20.38 26.19
C ILE A 369 3.72 18.86 26.00
N ILE A 370 2.55 18.28 25.76
CA ILE A 370 2.39 16.84 25.56
C ILE A 370 3.01 16.39 24.25
N ASP A 371 2.83 17.13 23.15
CA ASP A 371 3.50 16.86 21.87
C ASP A 371 5.03 16.95 22.04
N MET A 372 5.52 17.99 22.72
CA MET A 372 6.95 18.20 22.94
C MET A 372 7.59 17.10 23.80
N LEU A 373 6.97 16.73 24.93
CA LEU A 373 7.42 15.63 25.79
C LEU A 373 7.31 14.27 25.08
N GLY A 374 6.21 14.07 24.33
CA GLY A 374 5.98 12.85 23.56
C GLY A 374 7.03 12.65 22.47
N ARG A 375 7.35 13.70 21.70
CA ARG A 375 8.41 13.68 20.66
C ARG A 375 9.81 13.52 21.21
N ALA A 376 10.03 13.84 22.49
CA ALA A 376 11.29 13.65 23.19
C ALA A 376 11.41 12.25 23.83
N GLY A 377 10.38 11.39 23.71
CA GLY A 377 10.36 10.06 24.32
C GLY A 377 10.01 10.05 25.81
N ARG A 378 9.68 11.20 26.42
CA ARG A 378 9.29 11.33 27.84
C ARG A 378 7.81 11.02 28.05
N LEU A 379 7.38 9.84 27.60
CA LEU A 379 5.97 9.46 27.50
C LEU A 379 5.26 9.35 28.87
N CYS A 380 5.95 8.87 29.91
CA CYS A 380 5.39 8.81 31.26
C CYS A 380 5.09 10.20 31.82
N GLU A 381 5.97 11.18 31.57
CA GLU A 381 5.75 12.55 32.00
C GLU A 381 4.60 13.20 31.23
N ALA A 382 4.48 12.91 29.92
CA ALA A 382 3.35 13.35 29.11
C ALA A 382 2.01 12.80 29.64
N GLU A 383 1.96 11.51 30.03
CA GLU A 383 0.77 10.89 30.64
C GLU A 383 0.45 11.46 32.03
N GLN A 384 1.47 11.79 32.83
CA GLN A 384 1.29 12.47 34.13
C GLN A 384 0.71 13.88 33.96
N VAL A 385 1.20 14.66 32.99
CA VAL A 385 0.66 15.98 32.67
C VAL A 385 -0.81 15.88 32.31
N ILE A 386 -1.20 14.87 31.51
CA ILE A 386 -2.61 14.62 31.13
C ILE A 386 -3.45 14.26 32.35
N SER A 387 -2.93 13.40 33.23
CA SER A 387 -3.64 12.92 34.43
C SER A 387 -3.84 14.01 35.49
N GLY A 388 -2.96 15.01 35.53
CA GLY A 388 -3.04 16.16 36.43
C GLY A 388 -3.92 17.31 35.94
N LEU A 389 -4.62 17.17 34.80
CA LEU A 389 -5.44 18.25 34.24
C LEU A 389 -6.74 18.45 35.04
N PRO A 390 -7.07 19.68 35.47
CA PRO A 390 -8.32 19.98 36.18
C PRO A 390 -9.55 20.06 35.25
N MET A 391 -9.42 19.64 33.99
CA MET A 391 -10.43 19.81 32.94
C MET A 391 -10.46 18.60 32.01
N GLU A 392 -11.62 18.36 31.36
CA GLU A 392 -11.77 17.26 30.41
C GLU A 392 -10.85 17.45 29.20
N VAL A 393 -10.04 16.42 28.95
CA VAL A 393 -9.03 16.38 27.88
C VAL A 393 -9.73 16.03 26.57
N ASN A 394 -9.52 16.81 25.52
CA ASN A 394 -10.11 16.53 24.22
C ASN A 394 -9.38 15.37 23.49
N SER A 395 -10.05 14.81 22.48
CA SER A 395 -9.53 13.71 21.66
C SER A 395 -8.19 14.02 20.99
N VAL A 396 -7.94 15.28 20.61
CA VAL A 396 -6.71 15.73 19.94
C VAL A 396 -5.46 15.50 20.78
N VAL A 397 -5.53 15.75 22.09
CA VAL A 397 -4.40 15.54 23.00
C VAL A 397 -4.07 14.06 23.15
N TRP A 398 -5.09 13.21 23.28
CA TRP A 398 -4.91 11.76 23.35
C TRP A 398 -4.38 11.18 22.04
N ARG A 399 -4.79 11.71 20.88
CA ARG A 399 -4.22 11.34 19.56
C ARG A 399 -2.75 11.70 19.43
N THR A 400 -2.38 12.87 19.96
CA THR A 400 -0.99 13.33 19.96
C THR A 400 -0.11 12.38 20.78
N LEU A 401 -0.59 11.98 21.97
CA LEU A 401 0.07 10.94 22.77
C LEU A 401 0.11 9.60 22.03
N LEU A 402 -1.00 9.18 21.41
CA LEU A 402 -1.10 7.93 20.65
C LEU A 402 -0.09 7.87 19.50
N GLY A 403 0.08 8.96 18.75
CA GLY A 403 1.08 9.07 17.69
C GLY A 403 2.51 8.98 18.24
N CYS A 404 2.79 9.56 19.41
CA CYS A 404 4.08 9.44 20.07
C CYS A 404 4.33 8.01 20.60
N CYS A 405 3.33 7.38 21.22
CA CYS A 405 3.38 5.98 21.60
C CYS A 405 3.65 5.09 20.38
N SER A 406 3.10 5.42 19.20
CA SER A 406 3.42 4.71 17.96
C SER A 406 4.87 4.87 17.54
N LYS A 407 5.39 6.09 17.59
CA LYS A 407 6.79 6.36 17.24
C LYS A 407 7.77 5.61 18.13
N TYR A 408 7.45 5.43 19.41
CA TYR A 408 8.34 4.80 20.40
C TYR A 408 7.97 3.37 20.78
N GLY A 409 6.92 2.78 20.18
CA GLY A 409 6.51 1.39 20.43
C GLY A 409 5.84 1.14 21.79
N GLU A 410 5.33 2.16 22.48
CA GLU A 410 4.73 2.05 23.82
C GLU A 410 3.25 1.60 23.76
N VAL A 411 3.02 0.28 23.67
CA VAL A 411 1.69 -0.31 23.43
C VAL A 411 0.70 -0.10 24.56
N GLU A 412 1.11 -0.32 25.81
CA GLU A 412 0.17 -0.31 26.93
C GLU A 412 -0.35 1.10 27.20
N MET A 413 0.51 2.11 27.04
CA MET A 413 0.10 3.52 27.05
C MET A 413 -0.75 3.87 25.83
N GLY A 414 -0.39 3.38 24.64
CA GLY A 414 -1.19 3.54 23.42
C GLY A 414 -2.62 2.97 23.54
N LYS A 415 -2.78 1.80 24.16
CA LYS A 415 -4.10 1.19 24.43
C LYS A 415 -4.93 2.03 25.41
N ARG A 416 -4.32 2.55 26.48
CA ARG A 416 -5.01 3.44 27.43
C ARG A 416 -5.45 4.74 26.76
N ALA A 417 -4.56 5.36 25.98
CA ALA A 417 -4.88 6.56 25.21
C ALA A 417 -6.04 6.31 24.22
N MET A 418 -6.01 5.17 23.52
CA MET A 418 -7.09 4.78 22.60
C MET A 418 -8.42 4.58 23.32
N LYS A 419 -8.44 3.89 24.47
CA LYS A 419 -9.65 3.72 25.27
C LYS A 419 -10.26 5.07 25.66
N LYS A 420 -9.41 6.03 26.06
CA LYS A 420 -9.84 7.39 26.39
C LYS A 420 -10.38 8.16 25.17
N ILE A 421 -9.79 8.00 23.98
CA ILE A 421 -10.33 8.58 22.75
C ILE A 421 -11.73 8.02 22.47
N LEU A 422 -11.93 6.71 22.65
CA LEU A 422 -13.22 6.05 22.40
C LEU A 422 -14.32 6.45 23.38
N ASP A 423 -13.95 6.74 24.63
CA ASP A 423 -14.88 7.26 25.63
C ASP A 423 -15.36 8.69 25.25
N ILE A 424 -14.54 9.46 24.52
CA ILE A 424 -14.83 10.86 24.13
C ILE A 424 -15.49 10.94 22.74
N GLU A 425 -14.98 10.22 21.74
CA GLU A 425 -15.45 10.23 20.35
C GLU A 425 -15.75 8.80 19.89
N ARG A 426 -17.04 8.48 19.72
CA ARG A 426 -17.47 7.14 19.32
C ARG A 426 -17.26 6.80 17.84
N GLU A 427 -16.94 7.79 16.99
CA GLU A 427 -17.02 7.68 15.52
C GLU A 427 -15.68 7.85 14.75
N SER A 428 -14.53 8.06 15.41
CA SER A 428 -13.25 8.32 14.69
C SER A 428 -12.51 7.04 14.27
N GLY A 429 -12.40 6.79 12.96
CA GLY A 429 -11.74 5.62 12.38
C GLY A 429 -10.21 5.73 12.24
N GLY A 430 -9.65 6.95 12.22
CA GLY A 430 -8.21 7.18 12.01
C GLY A 430 -7.31 6.68 13.14
N ASP A 431 -7.86 6.65 14.36
CA ASP A 431 -7.12 6.33 15.58
C ASP A 431 -6.86 4.81 15.72
N PHE A 432 -7.75 3.98 15.15
CA PHE A 432 -7.59 2.53 15.07
C PHE A 432 -6.49 2.09 14.11
N VAL A 433 -6.21 2.86 13.06
CA VAL A 433 -5.13 2.56 12.11
C VAL A 433 -3.77 2.70 12.79
N VAL A 434 -3.60 3.71 13.64
CA VAL A 434 -2.36 3.94 14.41
C VAL A 434 -2.12 2.81 15.41
N VAL A 435 -3.16 2.38 16.15
CA VAL A 435 -3.07 1.23 17.07
C VAL A 435 -2.87 -0.09 16.33
N SER A 436 -3.56 -0.29 15.21
CA SER A 436 -3.37 -1.46 14.34
C SER A 436 -1.93 -1.52 13.85
N ASN A 437 -1.35 -0.41 13.40
CA ASN A 437 0.03 -0.36 12.92
C ASN A 437 1.02 -0.63 14.06
N MET A 438 0.83 -0.06 15.26
CA MET A 438 1.63 -0.40 16.44
C MET A 438 1.58 -1.89 16.81
N LEU A 439 0.39 -2.48 16.82
CA LEU A 439 0.20 -3.90 17.13
C LEU A 439 0.77 -4.82 16.03
N THR A 440 0.77 -4.35 14.79
CA THR A 440 1.40 -5.02 13.64
C THR A 440 2.92 -4.96 13.72
N GLU A 441 3.49 -3.81 14.09
CA GLU A 441 4.94 -3.59 14.28
C GLU A 441 5.51 -4.45 15.43
N LEU A 442 4.70 -4.79 16.42
CA LEU A 442 5.09 -5.62 17.56
C LEU A 442 4.66 -7.09 17.45
N GLY A 443 4.23 -7.52 16.26
CA GLY A 443 3.92 -8.93 15.97
C GLY A 443 2.63 -9.46 16.61
N ARG A 444 1.77 -8.58 17.16
CA ARG A 444 0.47 -8.91 17.76
C ARG A 444 -0.67 -8.76 16.73
N PHE A 445 -0.54 -9.48 15.62
CA PHE A 445 -1.44 -9.35 14.46
C PHE A 445 -2.91 -9.69 14.79
N SER A 446 -3.17 -10.61 15.72
CA SER A 446 -4.54 -10.96 16.16
C SER A 446 -5.25 -9.82 16.89
N ASP A 447 -4.52 -8.97 17.61
CA ASP A 447 -5.05 -7.78 18.26
C ASP A 447 -5.19 -6.63 17.26
N ALA A 448 -4.28 -6.53 16.29
CA ALA A 448 -4.39 -5.58 15.18
C ALA A 448 -5.60 -5.89 14.28
N GLU A 449 -5.86 -7.17 14.00
CA GLU A 449 -7.01 -7.61 13.21
C GLU A 449 -8.33 -7.44 13.99
N ARG A 450 -8.33 -7.70 15.30
CA ARG A 450 -9.47 -7.33 16.16
C ARG A 450 -9.71 -5.83 16.18
N ALA A 451 -8.65 -5.02 16.25
CA ALA A 451 -8.76 -3.57 16.17
C ALA A 451 -9.28 -3.10 14.81
N ARG A 452 -8.91 -3.76 13.70
CA ARG A 452 -9.45 -3.49 12.34
C ARG A 452 -10.90 -3.93 12.18
N LYS A 453 -11.29 -5.11 12.67
CA LYS A 453 -12.70 -5.57 12.64
C LYS A 453 -13.64 -4.64 13.40
N LEU A 454 -13.18 -4.10 14.53
CA LEU A 454 -13.92 -3.10 15.29
C LEU A 454 -14.13 -1.77 14.53
N VAL A 455 -13.32 -1.47 13.50
CA VAL A 455 -13.52 -0.32 12.59
C VAL A 455 -14.65 -0.63 11.60
N ASP A 456 -14.63 -1.82 11.01
CA ASP A 456 -15.61 -2.26 10.02
C ASP A 456 -17.02 -2.44 10.63
N GLU A 457 -17.10 -2.99 11.85
CA GLU A 457 -18.36 -3.20 12.58
C GLU A 457 -19.04 -1.89 13.04
N ARG A 458 -18.28 -0.78 13.11
CA ARG A 458 -18.75 0.49 13.69
C ARG A 458 -19.05 1.58 12.68
N ASN A 459 -18.95 1.31 11.36
CA ASN A 459 -19.19 2.29 10.30
C ASN A 459 -18.43 3.63 10.51
N ALA A 460 -17.26 3.59 11.14
CA ALA A 460 -16.47 4.80 11.38
C ALA A 460 -16.04 5.38 10.01
N VAL A 461 -16.40 6.64 9.75
CA VAL A 461 -16.09 7.28 8.48
C VAL A 461 -14.58 7.40 8.35
N LYS A 462 -14.01 6.57 7.46
CA LYS A 462 -12.62 6.65 7.05
C LYS A 462 -12.41 8.00 6.37
N VAL A 463 -11.86 8.99 7.07
CA VAL A 463 -11.25 10.15 6.39
C VAL A 463 -9.97 9.62 5.75
N PRO A 464 -9.91 9.45 4.42
CA PRO A 464 -8.84 8.67 3.81
C PRO A 464 -7.54 9.47 3.83
N GLY A 465 -6.66 9.16 4.79
CA GLY A 465 -5.22 9.34 4.59
C GLY A 465 -4.75 8.32 3.56
N LEU A 466 -4.80 8.68 2.27
CA LEU A 466 -3.98 8.16 1.16
C LEU A 466 -3.39 6.75 1.34
N ALA A 467 -4.25 5.74 1.37
CA ALA A 467 -3.93 4.35 1.02
C ALA A 467 -5.21 3.51 0.96
N LEU A 468 -5.74 3.28 -0.24
CA LEU A 468 -6.07 1.95 -0.72
C LEU A 468 -6.27 1.96 -2.24
N VAL A 469 -5.80 0.87 -2.81
CA VAL A 469 -5.55 0.53 -4.21
C VAL A 469 -6.81 -0.12 -4.78
N ASP A 470 -7.20 0.26 -6.01
CA ASP A 470 -7.31 -0.67 -7.16
C ASP A 470 -8.01 -0.04 -8.38
N GLU A 471 -8.82 1.02 -8.26
CA GLU A 471 -9.56 1.55 -9.42
C GLU A 471 -9.45 3.06 -9.70
N SER A 472 -8.63 3.82 -8.95
CA SER A 472 -8.51 5.28 -9.11
C SER A 472 -7.11 5.79 -9.51
N HIS A 473 -6.26 4.93 -10.06
CA HIS A 473 -4.87 5.27 -10.42
C HIS A 473 -4.76 6.44 -11.41
N ILE A 474 -5.70 6.55 -12.35
CA ILE A 474 -5.71 7.61 -13.37
C ILE A 474 -6.13 8.96 -12.78
N VAL A 475 -7.16 8.98 -11.91
CA VAL A 475 -7.70 10.20 -11.31
C VAL A 475 -6.71 10.81 -10.30
N MET A 476 -6.02 9.97 -9.53
CA MET A 476 -5.01 10.41 -8.57
C MET A 476 -3.78 11.02 -9.26
N MET A 477 -3.36 10.47 -10.39
CA MET A 477 -2.24 11.02 -11.19
C MET A 477 -2.55 12.41 -11.74
N GLU A 478 -3.79 12.64 -12.19
CA GLU A 478 -4.19 13.95 -12.71
C GLU A 478 -4.26 14.99 -11.58
N ALA A 479 -4.73 14.61 -10.38
CA ALA A 479 -4.74 15.47 -9.21
C ALA A 479 -3.32 15.86 -8.74
N ILE A 480 -2.37 14.91 -8.74
CA ILE A 480 -0.97 15.18 -8.35
C ILE A 480 -0.28 16.05 -9.41
N LYS A 481 -0.50 15.80 -10.71
CA LYS A 481 0.00 16.67 -11.79
C LYS A 481 -0.58 18.08 -11.71
N LYS A 482 -1.86 18.23 -11.37
CA LYS A 482 -2.51 19.54 -11.10
C LYS A 482 -1.91 20.23 -9.88
N LEU A 483 -1.64 19.50 -8.79
CA LEU A 483 -0.98 20.03 -7.60
C LEU A 483 0.46 20.48 -7.89
N HIS A 484 1.22 19.66 -8.62
CA HIS A 484 2.57 20.00 -9.07
C HIS A 484 2.56 21.25 -9.97
N GLY A 485 1.64 21.32 -10.94
CA GLY A 485 1.43 22.51 -11.77
C GLY A 485 1.04 23.74 -10.94
N HIS A 486 0.19 23.56 -9.92
CA HIS A 486 -0.19 24.63 -9.01
C HIS A 486 1.00 25.15 -8.19
N LEU A 487 1.90 24.27 -7.71
CA LEU A 487 3.11 24.68 -6.99
C LEU A 487 4.12 25.40 -7.88
N ILE A 488 4.23 25.02 -9.15
CA ILE A 488 5.05 25.74 -10.14
C ILE A 488 4.46 27.14 -10.38
N VAL A 489 3.16 27.23 -10.68
CA VAL A 489 2.48 28.51 -10.98
C VAL A 489 2.39 29.44 -9.77
N SER A 490 2.35 28.88 -8.55
CA SER A 490 2.36 29.66 -7.30
C SER A 490 3.76 30.04 -6.81
N GLY A 491 4.83 29.54 -7.45
CA GLY A 491 6.21 29.81 -7.03
C GLY A 491 6.65 29.08 -5.75
N LEU A 492 5.84 28.13 -5.26
CA LEU A 492 6.10 27.35 -4.05
C LEU A 492 6.99 26.12 -4.29
N TYR A 493 7.58 25.97 -5.49
CA TYR A 493 8.51 24.89 -5.82
C TYR A 493 9.81 24.92 -4.98
N ASN A 494 10.14 26.06 -4.35
CA ASN A 494 11.25 26.15 -3.39
C ASN A 494 10.93 25.56 -2.00
N CYS A 495 9.66 25.24 -1.71
CA CYS A 495 9.29 24.58 -0.47
C CYS A 495 9.68 23.10 -0.52
N GLN A 496 10.86 22.78 0.02
CA GLN A 496 11.42 21.43 0.03
C GLN A 496 10.47 20.39 0.67
N TYR A 497 9.68 20.78 1.67
CA TYR A 497 8.68 19.88 2.28
C TYR A 497 7.54 19.53 1.31
N ALA A 498 6.95 20.52 0.62
CA ALA A 498 5.89 20.28 -0.35
C ALA A 498 6.40 19.46 -1.55
N MET A 499 7.60 19.81 -2.04
CA MET A 499 8.26 19.06 -3.13
C MET A 499 8.64 17.64 -2.70
N SER A 500 8.99 17.39 -1.43
CA SER A 500 9.27 16.04 -0.94
C SER A 500 8.06 15.11 -1.04
N LYS A 501 6.84 15.63 -0.84
CA LYS A 501 5.61 14.86 -0.96
C LYS A 501 5.36 14.48 -2.42
N ILE A 502 5.48 15.44 -3.34
CA ILE A 502 5.31 15.21 -4.78
C ILE A 502 6.37 14.26 -5.33
N LEU A 503 7.63 14.49 -4.97
CA LEU A 503 8.74 13.63 -5.37
C LEU A 503 8.55 12.19 -4.88
N ARG A 504 8.06 12.00 -3.64
CA ARG A 504 7.70 10.68 -3.12
C ARG A 504 6.59 10.02 -3.94
N PHE A 505 5.60 10.77 -4.40
CA PHE A 505 4.53 10.22 -5.25
C PHE A 505 5.07 9.74 -6.61
N TYR A 506 5.88 10.56 -7.30
CA TYR A 506 6.45 10.20 -8.61
C TYR A 506 7.58 9.16 -8.54
N ALA A 507 8.30 9.08 -7.43
CA ALA A 507 9.42 8.13 -7.29
C ALA A 507 8.98 6.76 -6.72
N ILE A 508 7.98 6.71 -5.83
CA ILE A 508 7.68 5.49 -5.03
C ILE A 508 6.27 4.93 -5.31
N LEU A 509 5.25 5.77 -5.47
CA LEU A 509 3.85 5.31 -5.53
C LEU A 509 3.33 5.12 -6.97
N GLN A 510 3.92 5.82 -7.94
CA GLN A 510 3.64 5.71 -9.38
C GLN A 510 4.96 6.03 -10.12
N PRO A 511 5.71 5.05 -10.66
CA PRO A 511 7.11 5.23 -11.08
C PRO A 511 7.25 6.00 -12.40
N ASP A 512 6.78 7.25 -12.45
CA ASP A 512 7.13 8.20 -13.50
C ASP A 512 8.47 8.87 -13.13
N LEU A 513 9.53 8.08 -13.27
CA LEU A 513 10.90 8.48 -12.91
C LEU A 513 11.38 9.67 -13.73
N ALA A 514 10.87 9.85 -14.96
CA ALA A 514 11.18 11.00 -15.80
C ALA A 514 10.63 12.30 -15.19
N LEU A 515 9.40 12.26 -14.68
CA LEU A 515 8.81 13.42 -14.00
C LEU A 515 9.45 13.66 -12.62
N ALA A 516 9.79 12.60 -11.89
CA ALA A 516 10.55 12.70 -10.63
C ALA A 516 11.91 13.40 -10.82
N HIS A 517 12.65 13.05 -11.89
CA HIS A 517 13.91 13.72 -12.22
C HIS A 517 13.73 15.21 -12.58
N LYS A 518 12.67 15.55 -13.33
CA LYS A 518 12.35 16.95 -13.65
C LYS A 518 12.03 17.76 -12.40
N VAL A 519 11.24 17.20 -11.49
CA VAL A 519 10.90 17.82 -10.19
C VAL A 519 12.14 18.04 -9.36
N TYR A 520 13.04 17.05 -9.29
CA TYR A 520 14.30 17.17 -8.57
C TYR A 520 15.22 18.23 -9.13
N GLY A 521 15.33 18.32 -10.46
CA GLY A 521 16.13 19.34 -11.14
C GLY A 521 15.64 20.78 -10.93
N GLN A 522 14.41 20.96 -10.44
CA GLN A 522 13.85 22.27 -10.09
C GLN A 522 14.13 22.68 -8.63
N ILE A 523 14.68 21.78 -7.81
CA ILE A 523 14.96 22.05 -6.39
C ILE A 523 16.37 22.58 -6.25
N GLU A 524 16.51 23.83 -5.77
CA GLU A 524 17.79 24.38 -5.38
C GLU A 524 18.28 23.74 -4.06
N ALA A 525 19.53 23.27 -4.05
CA ALA A 525 20.19 22.62 -2.91
C ALA A 525 19.38 21.47 -2.24
N PRO A 526 19.17 20.33 -2.93
CA PRO A 526 18.39 19.22 -2.40
C PRO A 526 19.06 18.56 -1.19
N THR A 527 18.28 18.34 -0.13
CA THR A 527 18.73 17.64 1.09
C THR A 527 19.01 16.15 0.83
N THR A 528 19.80 15.54 1.71
CA THR A 528 20.06 14.08 1.71
C THR A 528 18.75 13.27 1.73
N TYR A 529 17.72 13.76 2.42
CA TYR A 529 16.39 13.16 2.45
C TYR A 529 15.74 13.08 1.06
N LEU A 530 15.73 14.17 0.29
CA LEU A 530 15.18 14.20 -1.06
C LEU A 530 15.97 13.31 -2.03
N ARG A 531 17.30 13.30 -1.88
CA ARG A 531 18.21 12.40 -2.62
C ARG A 531 17.88 10.93 -2.33
N ASN A 532 17.63 10.57 -1.07
CA ASN A 532 17.24 9.21 -0.68
C ASN A 532 15.89 8.77 -1.26
N ILE A 533 14.93 9.69 -1.43
CA ILE A 533 13.63 9.38 -2.06
C ILE A 533 13.82 8.97 -3.53
N ILE A 534 14.63 9.70 -4.28
CA ILE A 534 14.92 9.38 -5.69
C ILE A 534 15.73 8.10 -5.78
N LEU A 535 16.75 7.97 -4.93
CA LEU A 535 17.58 6.77 -4.87
C LEU A 535 16.75 5.52 -4.60
N ARG A 536 15.76 5.61 -3.70
CA ARG A 536 14.79 4.54 -3.44
C ARG A 536 13.93 4.23 -4.67
N GLY A 537 13.41 5.25 -5.35
CA GLY A 537 12.63 5.08 -6.57
C GLY A 537 13.42 4.42 -7.69
N LEU A 538 14.67 4.86 -7.91
CA LEU A 538 15.58 4.29 -8.90
C LEU A 538 15.99 2.85 -8.53
N ALA A 539 16.24 2.56 -7.26
CA ALA A 539 16.58 1.20 -6.83
C ALA A 539 15.41 0.21 -7.02
N GLN A 540 14.16 0.71 -7.04
CA GLN A 540 12.94 -0.07 -7.26
C GLN A 540 12.49 -0.11 -8.72
N SER A 541 13.12 0.67 -9.62
CA SER A 541 12.77 0.73 -11.04
C SER A 541 13.28 -0.49 -11.83
N ASP A 542 12.96 -0.55 -13.13
CA ASP A 542 13.52 -1.56 -14.04
C ASP A 542 14.99 -1.29 -14.42
N ALA A 543 15.53 -0.12 -14.08
CA ALA A 543 16.90 0.31 -14.36
C ALA A 543 17.67 0.64 -13.04
N PRO A 544 18.03 -0.37 -12.23
CA PRO A 544 18.77 -0.17 -10.98
C PRO A 544 20.19 0.38 -11.18
N GLU A 545 20.82 0.26 -12.36
CA GLU A 545 22.10 0.92 -12.66
C GLU A 545 22.05 2.45 -12.48
N ASP A 546 20.91 3.07 -12.79
CA ASP A 546 20.72 4.52 -12.65
C ASP A 546 20.79 4.96 -11.19
N ALA A 547 20.39 4.11 -10.25
CA ALA A 547 20.51 4.39 -8.82
C ALA A 547 21.99 4.50 -8.39
N ILE A 548 22.85 3.64 -8.95
CA ILE A 548 24.29 3.64 -8.67
C ILE A 548 24.96 4.86 -9.30
N ALA A 549 24.59 5.19 -10.55
CA ALA A 549 25.08 6.38 -11.23
C ALA A 549 24.64 7.67 -10.50
N PHE A 550 23.39 7.74 -10.07
CA PHE A 550 22.85 8.85 -9.30
C PHE A 550 23.58 9.01 -7.95
N TYR A 551 23.84 7.92 -7.23
CA TYR A 551 24.63 7.97 -5.99
C TYR A 551 26.05 8.53 -6.23
N LYS A 552 26.76 8.07 -7.27
CA LYS A 552 28.09 8.59 -7.62
C LYS A 552 28.05 10.09 -7.93
N LYS A 553 27.04 10.54 -8.67
CA LYS A 553 26.83 11.96 -8.98
C LYS A 553 26.52 12.78 -7.72
N ALA A 554 25.57 12.34 -6.90
CA ALA A 554 25.18 13.03 -5.68
C ALA A 554 26.35 13.13 -4.68
N ARG A 555 27.23 12.13 -4.63
CA ARG A 555 28.49 12.18 -3.85
C ARG A 555 29.46 13.24 -4.36
N GLY A 556 29.61 13.37 -5.69
CA GLY A 556 30.41 14.43 -6.30
C GLY A 556 29.88 15.84 -6.00
N GLU A 557 28.57 15.97 -5.80
CA GLU A 557 27.87 17.19 -5.38
C GLU A 557 27.84 17.40 -3.84
N GLY A 558 28.61 16.63 -3.07
CA GLY A 558 28.75 16.81 -1.63
C GLY A 558 27.70 16.12 -0.74
N MET A 559 26.93 15.16 -1.26
CA MET A 559 26.01 14.36 -0.42
C MET A 559 26.78 13.55 0.63
N GLU A 560 26.39 13.66 1.90
CA GLU A 560 26.81 12.75 2.97
C GLU A 560 25.83 11.56 3.08
N PRO A 561 26.26 10.32 2.81
CA PRO A 561 25.44 9.13 2.96
C PRO A 561 25.10 8.85 4.41
N ASP A 562 23.86 8.47 4.65
CA ASP A 562 23.34 8.03 5.94
C ASP A 562 22.93 6.55 5.90
N ASN A 563 22.43 6.04 7.02
CA ASN A 563 21.90 4.68 7.15
C ASN A 563 20.67 4.40 6.26
N LEU A 564 20.02 5.44 5.71
CA LEU A 564 18.93 5.32 4.75
C LEU A 564 19.42 5.30 3.29
N THR A 565 20.64 5.76 3.02
CA THR A 565 21.22 5.81 1.68
C THR A 565 21.68 4.43 1.21
N PHE A 566 22.48 3.75 2.03
CA PHE A 566 23.12 2.49 1.64
C PHE A 566 22.16 1.33 1.35
N PRO A 567 21.08 1.10 2.11
CA PRO A 567 20.14 0.02 1.81
C PRO A 567 19.59 0.05 0.39
N PHE A 568 19.35 1.24 -0.18
CA PHE A 568 18.83 1.37 -1.55
C PHE A 568 19.91 1.14 -2.61
N VAL A 569 21.10 1.72 -2.45
CA VAL A 569 22.22 1.55 -3.40
C VAL A 569 22.72 0.12 -3.42
N VAL A 570 22.86 -0.48 -2.23
CA VAL A 570 23.31 -1.87 -2.06
C VAL A 570 22.27 -2.82 -2.65
N LYS A 571 20.97 -2.56 -2.47
CA LYS A 571 19.91 -3.35 -3.10
C LYS A 571 19.89 -3.20 -4.62
N ALA A 572 20.17 -2.02 -5.15
CA ALA A 572 20.35 -1.82 -6.59
C ALA A 572 21.54 -2.65 -7.12
N CYS A 573 22.69 -2.62 -6.43
CA CYS A 573 23.85 -3.46 -6.77
C CYS A 573 23.53 -4.97 -6.72
N ALA A 574 22.72 -5.40 -5.75
CA ALA A 574 22.28 -6.79 -5.61
C ALA A 574 21.42 -7.24 -6.80
N ARG A 575 20.53 -6.37 -7.31
CA ARG A 575 19.65 -6.69 -8.44
C ARG A 575 20.40 -6.93 -9.75
N ILE A 576 21.50 -6.21 -9.97
CA ILE A 576 22.36 -6.38 -11.16
C ILE A 576 23.57 -7.28 -10.90
N SER A 577 23.65 -7.90 -9.72
CA SER A 577 24.79 -8.71 -9.28
C SER A 577 26.16 -8.01 -9.42
N ALA A 578 26.21 -6.68 -9.23
CA ALA A 578 27.40 -5.87 -9.39
C ALA A 578 28.33 -5.94 -8.17
N LEU A 579 29.12 -7.00 -8.09
CA LEU A 579 29.99 -7.29 -6.94
C LEU A 579 31.07 -6.20 -6.71
N LYS A 580 31.62 -5.61 -7.78
CA LYS A 580 32.68 -4.61 -7.68
C LYS A 580 32.17 -3.32 -7.05
N GLU A 581 31.07 -2.79 -7.57
CA GLU A 581 30.34 -1.64 -7.04
C GLU A 581 29.85 -1.93 -5.62
N GLY A 582 29.33 -3.14 -5.38
CA GLY A 582 28.92 -3.59 -4.06
C GLY A 582 30.04 -3.55 -3.01
N LYS A 583 31.24 -4.03 -3.35
CA LYS A 583 32.44 -3.94 -2.48
C LYS A 583 32.87 -2.49 -2.23
N GLN A 584 32.73 -1.60 -3.21
CA GLN A 584 32.96 -0.16 -3.00
C GLN A 584 31.96 0.44 -2.01
N MET A 585 30.67 0.08 -2.12
CA MET A 585 29.64 0.53 -1.18
C MET A 585 29.90 -0.01 0.24
N HIS A 586 30.31 -1.27 0.38
CA HIS A 586 30.70 -1.82 1.67
C HIS A 586 31.88 -1.06 2.29
N ASN A 587 32.92 -0.74 1.52
CA ASN A 587 34.02 0.09 2.01
C ASN A 587 33.56 1.50 2.44
N HIS A 588 32.58 2.08 1.74
CA HIS A 588 31.98 3.34 2.17
C HIS A 588 31.22 3.19 3.50
N VAL A 589 30.43 2.13 3.67
CA VAL A 589 29.74 1.81 4.93
C VAL A 589 30.73 1.74 6.10
N LEU A 590 31.87 1.06 5.90
CA LEU A 590 32.94 0.98 6.89
C LEU A 590 33.54 2.35 7.20
N LYS A 591 33.84 3.16 6.17
CA LYS A 591 34.41 4.51 6.31
C LYS A 591 33.50 5.46 7.11
N PHE A 592 32.18 5.34 6.95
CA PHE A 592 31.20 6.15 7.67
C PHE A 592 30.76 5.53 9.01
N GLY A 593 31.30 4.38 9.41
CA GLY A 593 30.97 3.72 10.67
C GLY A 593 29.53 3.18 10.73
N LEU A 594 28.92 2.89 9.57
CA LEU A 594 27.50 2.49 9.49
C LEU A 594 27.28 0.97 9.53
N LEU A 595 28.34 0.18 9.73
CA LEU A 595 28.23 -1.29 9.83
C LEU A 595 27.47 -1.74 11.09
N SER A 596 27.42 -0.91 12.14
CA SER A 596 26.62 -1.18 13.34
C SER A 596 25.11 -1.07 13.10
N ASP A 597 24.68 -0.44 11.99
CA ASP A 597 23.27 -0.33 11.65
C ASP A 597 22.75 -1.64 11.03
N ILE A 598 21.73 -2.22 11.67
CA ILE A 598 21.16 -3.53 11.29
C ILE A 598 20.60 -3.50 9.86
N PHE A 599 19.99 -2.40 9.41
CA PHE A 599 19.39 -2.31 8.07
C PHE A 599 20.46 -2.25 6.96
N VAL A 600 21.56 -1.55 7.22
CA VAL A 600 22.71 -1.48 6.31
C VAL A 600 23.36 -2.87 6.21
N SER A 601 23.61 -3.52 7.34
CA SER A 601 24.24 -4.84 7.38
C SER A 601 23.36 -5.94 6.76
N ASN A 602 22.05 -5.93 7.00
CA ASN A 602 21.10 -6.82 6.32
C ASN A 602 21.11 -6.64 4.80
N SER A 603 21.21 -5.39 4.33
CA SER A 603 21.31 -5.08 2.89
C SER A 603 22.62 -5.59 2.29
N LEU A 604 23.74 -5.47 3.01
CA LEU A 604 25.04 -6.00 2.58
C LEU A 604 25.05 -7.53 2.51
N ILE A 605 24.46 -8.22 3.49
CA ILE A 605 24.29 -9.68 3.45
C ILE A 605 23.50 -10.08 2.20
N HIS A 606 22.38 -9.39 1.92
CA HIS A 606 21.57 -9.63 0.72
C HIS A 606 22.35 -9.38 -0.58
N LEU A 607 23.16 -8.32 -0.65
CA LEU A 607 24.03 -8.05 -1.80
C LEU A 607 25.01 -9.19 -2.06
N TYR A 608 25.78 -9.58 -1.04
CA TYR A 608 26.79 -10.62 -1.18
C TYR A 608 26.16 -11.98 -1.50
N ALA A 609 25.02 -12.28 -0.89
CA ALA A 609 24.20 -13.44 -1.22
C ALA A 609 23.76 -13.45 -2.70
N ALA A 610 23.19 -12.34 -3.19
CA ALA A 610 22.74 -12.23 -4.58
C ALA A 610 23.89 -12.33 -5.59
N CYS A 611 25.07 -11.81 -5.24
CA CYS A 611 26.28 -11.94 -6.05
C CYS A 611 27.01 -13.29 -5.91
N GLY A 612 26.53 -14.20 -5.06
CA GLY A 612 27.15 -15.51 -4.81
C GLY A 612 28.41 -15.52 -3.92
N ASP A 613 28.83 -14.38 -3.36
CA ASP A 613 29.98 -14.27 -2.44
C ASP A 613 29.55 -14.54 -0.99
N LEU A 614 29.25 -15.81 -0.69
CA LEU A 614 28.77 -16.24 0.63
C LEU A 614 29.81 -16.03 1.76
N CYS A 615 31.09 -15.92 1.42
CA CYS A 615 32.16 -15.67 2.39
C CYS A 615 32.03 -14.26 2.97
N CYS A 616 31.90 -13.25 2.11
CA CYS A 616 31.67 -11.87 2.55
C CYS A 616 30.33 -11.72 3.28
N ALA A 617 29.26 -12.37 2.78
CA ALA A 617 27.96 -12.37 3.45
C ALA A 617 28.06 -12.90 4.90
N ARG A 618 28.82 -13.99 5.10
CA ARG A 618 29.05 -14.58 6.42
C ARG A 618 29.94 -13.71 7.31
N SER A 619 30.95 -13.03 6.76
CA SER A 619 31.79 -12.10 7.53
C SER A 619 30.95 -10.96 8.10
N VAL A 620 30.17 -10.29 7.25
CA VAL A 620 29.28 -9.20 7.66
C VAL A 620 28.31 -9.69 8.73
N PHE A 621 27.70 -10.86 8.55
CA PHE A 621 26.80 -11.44 9.54
C PHE A 621 27.46 -11.70 10.90
N HIS A 622 28.70 -12.21 10.91
CA HIS A 622 29.43 -12.45 12.16
C HIS A 622 29.80 -11.17 12.89
N GLU A 623 30.14 -10.11 12.14
CA GLU A 623 30.47 -8.79 12.68
C GLU A 623 29.26 -8.04 13.28
N MET A 624 28.02 -8.49 13.00
CA MET A 624 26.82 -7.90 13.59
C MET A 624 26.71 -8.20 15.09
N LEU A 625 26.65 -7.15 15.92
CA LEU A 625 26.43 -7.24 17.37
C LEU A 625 25.02 -7.73 17.73
N VAL A 626 24.02 -7.32 16.94
CA VAL A 626 22.61 -7.71 17.10
C VAL A 626 22.11 -8.24 15.76
N LYS A 627 21.58 -9.47 15.78
CA LYS A 627 21.04 -10.15 14.60
C LYS A 627 19.53 -10.28 14.76
N ASP A 628 18.79 -9.82 13.77
CA ASP A 628 17.33 -9.97 13.75
C ASP A 628 16.92 -11.09 12.78
N VAL A 629 15.62 -11.39 12.73
CA VAL A 629 15.07 -12.41 11.83
C VAL A 629 15.43 -12.10 10.36
N VAL A 630 15.54 -10.82 9.98
CA VAL A 630 15.88 -10.38 8.64
C VAL A 630 17.35 -10.68 8.31
N SER A 631 18.28 -10.54 9.27
CA SER A 631 19.68 -10.95 9.12
C SER A 631 19.80 -12.43 8.79
N TRP A 632 19.11 -13.28 9.57
CA TRP A 632 19.07 -14.72 9.36
C TRP A 632 18.43 -15.10 8.04
N ASN A 633 17.29 -14.51 7.71
CA ASN A 633 16.58 -14.76 6.45
C ASN A 633 17.40 -14.36 5.23
N SER A 634 18.13 -13.24 5.29
CA SER A 634 18.99 -12.80 4.19
C SER A 634 20.11 -13.80 3.93
N LEU A 635 20.73 -14.32 5.01
CA LEU A 635 21.78 -15.32 4.90
C LEU A 635 21.23 -16.68 4.41
N ILE A 636 20.15 -17.17 5.02
CA ILE A 636 19.48 -18.43 4.65
C ILE A 636 19.01 -18.39 3.18
N CYS A 637 18.42 -17.28 2.74
CA CYS A 637 18.05 -17.08 1.33
C CYS A 637 19.26 -17.17 0.41
N GLY A 638 20.39 -16.56 0.77
CA GLY A 638 21.62 -16.62 -0.01
C GLY A 638 22.16 -18.04 -0.17
N TYR A 639 22.29 -18.79 0.93
CA TYR A 639 22.73 -20.19 0.86
C TYR A 639 21.76 -21.08 0.08
N SER A 640 20.45 -20.82 0.20
CA SER A 640 19.42 -21.52 -0.58
C SER A 640 19.52 -21.24 -2.08
N GLN A 641 19.75 -19.98 -2.49
CA GLN A 641 19.93 -19.58 -3.88
C GLN A 641 21.19 -20.20 -4.51
N CYS A 642 22.29 -20.29 -3.76
CA CYS A 642 23.52 -20.95 -4.19
C CYS A 642 23.47 -22.49 -4.10
N ASN A 643 22.28 -23.09 -3.91
CA ASN A 643 22.05 -24.53 -3.81
C ASN A 643 22.89 -25.23 -2.71
N ARG A 644 23.22 -24.53 -1.62
CA ARG A 644 23.93 -25.08 -0.43
C ARG A 644 22.91 -25.50 0.63
N LEU A 645 22.05 -26.46 0.29
CA LEU A 645 20.88 -26.84 1.09
C LEU A 645 21.23 -27.38 2.49
N GLN A 646 22.34 -28.08 2.65
CA GLN A 646 22.79 -28.59 3.96
C GLN A 646 23.16 -27.45 4.93
N GLU A 647 23.75 -26.36 4.41
CA GLU A 647 24.10 -25.19 5.23
C GLU A 647 22.85 -24.39 5.63
N VAL A 648 21.80 -24.38 4.80
CA VAL A 648 20.50 -23.78 5.17
C VAL A 648 19.94 -24.43 6.45
N LEU A 649 20.01 -25.76 6.56
CA LEU A 649 19.54 -26.48 7.74
C LEU A 649 20.42 -26.21 8.97
N LYS A 650 21.75 -26.10 8.80
CA LYS A 650 22.67 -25.73 9.88
C LYS A 650 22.41 -24.32 10.40
N LEU A 651 22.20 -23.35 9.49
CA LEU A 651 21.87 -21.98 9.83
C LEU A 651 20.54 -21.88 10.57
N PHE A 652 19.52 -22.66 10.17
CA PHE A 652 18.26 -22.73 10.89
C PHE A 652 18.43 -23.25 12.33
N ARG A 653 19.22 -24.30 12.53
CA ARG A 653 19.52 -24.82 13.87
C ARG A 653 20.26 -23.79 14.73
N LEU A 654 21.19 -23.04 14.14
CA LEU A 654 21.92 -21.97 14.83
C LEU A 654 20.99 -20.81 15.22
N MET A 655 20.13 -20.36 14.29
CA MET A 655 19.09 -19.36 14.54
C MET A 655 18.20 -19.74 15.73
N HIS A 656 17.76 -21.00 15.76
CA HIS A 656 16.95 -21.52 16.86
C HIS A 656 17.74 -21.60 18.19
N GLY A 657 19.02 -21.98 18.13
CA GLY A 657 19.91 -22.02 19.29
C GLY A 657 20.19 -20.64 19.90
N GLU A 658 20.18 -19.57 19.10
CA GLU A 658 20.27 -18.18 19.56
C GLU A 658 18.92 -17.62 20.04
N GLY A 659 17.86 -18.44 20.08
CA GLY A 659 16.53 -18.03 20.55
C GLY A 659 15.76 -17.15 19.56
N VAL A 660 16.23 -17.03 18.32
CA VAL A 660 15.54 -16.25 17.28
C VAL A 660 14.44 -17.09 16.65
N ARG A 661 13.20 -16.61 16.71
CA ARG A 661 12.03 -17.32 16.16
C ARG A 661 12.00 -17.19 14.64
N ALA A 662 11.87 -18.32 13.97
CA ALA A 662 11.76 -18.37 12.52
C ALA A 662 10.38 -17.91 12.04
N ASP A 663 10.36 -17.19 10.92
CA ASP A 663 9.14 -16.67 10.31
C ASP A 663 8.76 -17.48 9.06
N LYS A 664 7.68 -17.07 8.40
CA LYS A 664 7.20 -17.69 7.16
C LYS A 664 8.26 -17.74 6.04
N VAL A 665 9.12 -16.71 5.93
CA VAL A 665 10.17 -16.64 4.91
C VAL A 665 11.26 -17.67 5.21
N THR A 666 11.63 -17.82 6.48
CA THR A 666 12.52 -18.90 6.93
C THR A 666 11.93 -20.26 6.58
N MET A 667 10.66 -20.50 6.94
CA MET A 667 10.00 -21.79 6.75
C MET A 667 9.94 -22.22 5.29
N VAL A 668 9.63 -21.31 4.36
CA VAL A 668 9.66 -21.58 2.92
C VAL A 668 11.02 -22.14 2.48
N LYS A 669 12.12 -21.52 2.92
CA LYS A 669 13.47 -21.92 2.51
C LYS A 669 13.92 -23.23 3.16
N VAL A 670 13.66 -23.41 4.45
CA VAL A 670 14.11 -24.58 5.20
C VAL A 670 13.28 -25.82 4.83
N VAL A 671 11.95 -25.71 4.72
CA VAL A 671 11.09 -26.82 4.27
C VAL A 671 11.44 -27.20 2.83
N SER A 672 11.63 -26.23 1.92
CA SER A 672 12.06 -26.52 0.55
C SER A 672 13.46 -27.16 0.48
N ALA A 673 14.37 -26.80 1.38
CA ALA A 673 15.68 -27.46 1.46
C ALA A 673 15.52 -28.93 1.91
N CYS A 674 14.70 -29.21 2.91
CA CYS A 674 14.41 -30.58 3.36
C CYS A 674 13.75 -31.42 2.26
N THR A 675 12.75 -30.88 1.54
CA THR A 675 12.04 -31.62 0.47
C THR A 675 12.94 -31.94 -0.73
N ARG A 676 13.94 -31.10 -1.01
CA ARG A 676 14.93 -31.34 -2.06
C ARG A 676 16.03 -32.30 -1.62
N LEU A 677 16.43 -32.27 -0.35
CA LEU A 677 17.42 -33.19 0.22
C LEU A 677 16.83 -34.57 0.55
N GLY A 678 15.50 -34.70 0.63
CA GLY A 678 14.83 -35.93 1.04
C GLY A 678 14.90 -36.19 2.56
N ASP A 679 15.23 -35.17 3.38
CA ASP A 679 15.22 -35.29 4.84
C ASP A 679 13.80 -35.08 5.37
N TRP A 680 12.99 -36.13 5.26
CA TRP A 680 11.58 -36.12 5.67
C TRP A 680 11.42 -35.95 7.18
N SER A 681 12.38 -36.43 7.97
CA SER A 681 12.34 -36.33 9.43
C SER A 681 12.41 -34.88 9.91
N MET A 682 13.33 -34.10 9.32
CA MET A 682 13.46 -32.68 9.61
C MET A 682 12.27 -31.90 9.06
N ALA A 683 11.78 -32.23 7.86
CA ALA A 683 10.60 -31.60 7.28
C ALA A 683 9.36 -31.75 8.18
N ASP A 684 9.13 -32.94 8.75
CA ASP A 684 8.02 -33.19 9.68
C ASP A 684 8.13 -32.32 10.95
N CYS A 685 9.34 -32.20 11.49
CA CYS A 685 9.61 -31.34 12.65
C CYS A 685 9.31 -29.86 12.33
N LEU A 686 9.64 -29.40 11.12
CA LEU A 686 9.37 -28.02 10.67
C LEU A 686 7.88 -27.77 10.42
N VAL A 687 7.15 -28.73 9.86
CA VAL A 687 5.69 -28.62 9.70
C VAL A 687 5.01 -28.55 11.08
N LYS A 688 5.44 -29.38 12.03
CA LYS A 688 4.96 -29.30 13.41
C LYS A 688 5.32 -27.95 14.05
N TYR A 689 6.52 -27.42 13.79
CA TYR A 689 6.90 -26.09 14.23
C TYR A 689 5.96 -25.00 13.68
N ILE A 690 5.55 -25.08 12.41
CA ILE A 690 4.58 -24.15 11.82
C ILE A 690 3.24 -24.19 12.58
N GLU A 691 2.77 -25.39 12.95
CA GLU A 691 1.53 -25.59 13.70
C GLU A 691 1.63 -25.11 15.16
N ASP A 692 2.65 -25.58 15.89
CA ASP A 692 2.87 -25.26 17.32
C ASP A 692 3.03 -23.76 17.54
N TYR A 693 3.69 -23.07 16.62
CA TYR A 693 3.90 -21.62 16.65
C TYR A 693 2.84 -20.83 15.87
N CYS A 694 1.80 -21.48 15.33
CA CYS A 694 0.72 -20.83 14.58
C CYS A 694 1.23 -19.84 13.52
N ILE A 695 2.24 -20.24 12.74
CA ILE A 695 2.77 -19.39 11.66
C ILE A 695 1.72 -19.30 10.55
N GLU A 696 1.36 -18.08 10.17
CA GLU A 696 0.38 -17.84 9.12
C GLU A 696 0.86 -18.43 7.78
N VAL A 697 0.02 -19.28 7.18
CA VAL A 697 0.28 -19.90 5.88
C VAL A 697 -0.24 -18.98 4.77
N ASP A 698 0.66 -18.13 4.27
CA ASP A 698 0.41 -17.34 3.07
C ASP A 698 0.64 -18.16 1.78
N ILE A 699 0.47 -17.53 0.61
CA ILE A 699 0.60 -18.21 -0.69
C ILE A 699 1.96 -18.90 -0.86
N TYR A 700 3.05 -18.29 -0.36
CA TYR A 700 4.39 -18.83 -0.55
C TYR A 700 4.65 -20.05 0.35
N LEU A 701 4.27 -19.95 1.62
CA LEU A 701 4.39 -21.07 2.55
C LEU A 701 3.43 -22.20 2.17
N GLY A 702 2.19 -21.87 1.79
CA GLY A 702 1.19 -22.82 1.32
C GLY A 702 1.67 -23.64 0.12
N ASN A 703 2.23 -22.99 -0.90
CA ASN A 703 2.81 -23.69 -2.07
C ASN A 703 3.95 -24.63 -1.68
N THR A 704 4.77 -24.24 -0.71
CA THR A 704 5.88 -25.06 -0.22
C THR A 704 5.37 -26.30 0.54
N LEU A 705 4.32 -26.12 1.36
CA LEU A 705 3.66 -27.23 2.07
C LEU A 705 2.95 -28.18 1.10
N ILE A 706 2.30 -27.67 0.04
CA ILE A 706 1.70 -28.49 -1.02
C ILE A 706 2.76 -29.32 -1.74
N ASP A 707 3.92 -28.74 -2.11
CA ASP A 707 5.03 -29.51 -2.71
C ASP A 707 5.58 -30.57 -1.74
N TYR A 708 5.73 -30.23 -0.44
CA TYR A 708 6.13 -31.19 0.59
C TYR A 708 5.16 -32.37 0.70
N TYR A 709 3.86 -32.11 0.91
CA TYR A 709 2.84 -33.15 1.04
C TYR A 709 2.68 -33.95 -0.26
N GLY A 710 2.75 -33.28 -1.42
CA GLY A 710 2.66 -33.89 -2.73
C GLY A 710 3.81 -34.87 -3.01
N ARG A 711 5.06 -34.50 -2.69
CA ARG A 711 6.22 -35.43 -2.83
C ARG A 711 6.15 -36.61 -1.88
N ARG A 712 5.50 -36.45 -0.72
CA ARG A 712 5.30 -37.52 0.26
C ARG A 712 4.11 -38.42 -0.05
N GLY A 713 3.30 -38.08 -1.06
CA GLY A 713 2.06 -38.79 -1.39
C GLY A 713 0.90 -38.53 -0.42
N GLN A 714 1.01 -37.53 0.47
CA GLN A 714 -0.02 -37.20 1.45
C GLN A 714 -1.05 -36.21 0.90
N LEU A 715 -1.84 -36.68 -0.08
CA LEU A 715 -2.74 -35.82 -0.85
C LEU A 715 -3.78 -35.07 0.00
N GLN A 716 -4.38 -35.74 0.98
CA GLN A 716 -5.40 -35.14 1.87
C GLN A 716 -4.86 -33.94 2.67
N SER A 717 -3.59 -33.97 3.06
CA SER A 717 -2.97 -32.86 3.79
C SER A 717 -2.67 -31.68 2.86
N ALA A 718 -2.25 -31.96 1.61
CA ALA A 718 -2.08 -30.94 0.59
C ALA A 718 -3.42 -30.23 0.27
N GLU A 719 -4.51 -30.99 0.14
CA GLU A 719 -5.86 -30.45 -0.06
C GLU A 719 -6.29 -29.55 1.10
N LYS A 720 -6.06 -30.00 2.34
CA LYS A 720 -6.40 -29.20 3.53
C LYS A 720 -5.67 -27.86 3.53
N VAL A 721 -4.38 -27.83 3.17
CA VAL A 721 -3.63 -26.57 3.03
C VAL A 721 -4.24 -25.73 1.91
N PHE A 722 -4.47 -26.31 0.74
CA PHE A 722 -4.99 -25.62 -0.43
C PHE A 722 -6.37 -24.97 -0.22
N PHE A 723 -7.33 -25.68 0.40
CA PHE A 723 -8.67 -25.16 0.65
C PHE A 723 -8.73 -24.14 1.80
N ASN A 724 -7.77 -24.17 2.74
CA ASN A 724 -7.69 -23.21 3.83
C ASN A 724 -7.04 -21.87 3.41
N MET A 725 -6.41 -21.80 2.23
CA MET A 725 -5.81 -20.56 1.72
C MET A 725 -6.89 -19.58 1.26
N LYS A 726 -6.87 -18.36 1.81
CA LYS A 726 -7.81 -17.28 1.45
C LYS A 726 -7.62 -16.82 0.00
N ASP A 727 -6.36 -16.63 -0.40
CA ASP A 727 -5.98 -16.19 -1.74
C ASP A 727 -5.26 -17.33 -2.47
N ARG A 728 -5.69 -17.62 -3.71
CA ARG A 728 -5.11 -18.67 -4.56
C ARG A 728 -4.79 -18.07 -5.92
N ASN A 729 -3.55 -18.23 -6.36
CA ASN A 729 -3.08 -17.79 -7.67
C ASN A 729 -2.77 -19.00 -8.58
N THR A 730 -2.43 -18.73 -9.84
CA THR A 730 -2.07 -19.76 -10.82
C THR A 730 -0.95 -20.70 -10.32
N VAL A 731 0.03 -20.17 -9.59
CA VAL A 731 1.13 -20.97 -9.01
C VAL A 731 0.61 -21.98 -7.98
N THR A 732 -0.35 -21.57 -7.14
CA THR A 732 -0.99 -22.44 -6.14
C THR A 732 -1.77 -23.57 -6.82
N MET A 733 -2.50 -23.24 -7.88
CA MET A 733 -3.23 -24.22 -8.71
C MET A 733 -2.26 -25.21 -9.37
N ASN A 734 -1.17 -24.72 -9.95
CA ASN A 734 -0.14 -25.56 -10.60
C ASN A 734 0.56 -26.51 -9.62
N ALA A 735 0.85 -26.05 -8.40
CA ALA A 735 1.42 -26.88 -7.34
C ALA A 735 0.47 -28.03 -6.96
N MET A 736 -0.83 -27.74 -6.84
CA MET A 736 -1.84 -28.74 -6.52
C MET A 736 -2.09 -29.72 -7.67
N ILE A 737 -2.10 -29.24 -8.91
CA ILE A 737 -2.14 -30.09 -10.12
C ILE A 737 -0.98 -31.09 -10.12
N THR A 738 0.24 -30.61 -9.85
CA THR A 738 1.43 -31.47 -9.79
C THR A 738 1.31 -32.51 -8.67
N ALA A 739 0.75 -32.14 -7.53
CA ALA A 739 0.52 -33.06 -6.42
C ALA A 739 -0.51 -34.16 -6.78
N TYR A 740 -1.64 -33.79 -7.40
CA TYR A 740 -2.63 -34.74 -7.90
C TYR A 740 -2.07 -35.68 -8.98
N SER A 741 -1.33 -35.15 -9.96
CA SER A 741 -0.69 -35.95 -11.01
C SER A 741 0.29 -36.98 -10.44
N LYS A 742 1.12 -36.59 -9.46
CA LYS A 742 2.03 -37.52 -8.79
C LYS A 742 1.33 -38.58 -7.94
N ALA A 743 0.17 -38.25 -7.38
CA ALA A 743 -0.67 -39.20 -6.65
C ALA A 743 -1.48 -40.13 -7.57
N GLY A 744 -1.46 -39.90 -8.89
CA GLY A 744 -2.22 -40.66 -9.89
C GLY A 744 -3.69 -40.22 -10.04
N ASP A 745 -4.16 -39.21 -9.31
CA ASP A 745 -5.51 -38.66 -9.43
C ASP A 745 -5.57 -37.60 -10.55
N LEU A 746 -5.54 -38.06 -11.80
CA LEU A 746 -5.61 -37.18 -12.95
C LEU A 746 -6.98 -36.49 -13.12
N VAL A 747 -8.04 -37.01 -12.50
CA VAL A 747 -9.39 -36.45 -12.61
C VAL A 747 -9.47 -35.13 -11.84
N SER A 748 -9.01 -35.12 -10.59
CA SER A 748 -8.95 -33.90 -9.77
C SER A 748 -7.95 -32.89 -10.34
N ALA A 749 -6.80 -33.37 -10.84
CA ALA A 749 -5.82 -32.53 -11.55
C ALA A 749 -6.46 -31.83 -12.75
N ARG A 750 -7.20 -32.57 -13.59
CA ARG A 750 -7.87 -32.04 -14.77
C ARG A 750 -8.95 -31.02 -14.41
N ARG A 751 -9.73 -31.28 -13.35
CA ARG A 751 -10.74 -30.33 -12.86
C ARG A 751 -10.12 -28.99 -12.46
N LEU A 752 -9.08 -29.01 -11.64
CA LEU A 752 -8.38 -27.79 -11.23
C LEU A 752 -7.77 -27.07 -12.43
N PHE A 753 -7.21 -27.81 -13.39
CA PHE A 753 -6.67 -27.23 -14.60
C PHE A 753 -7.73 -26.43 -15.38
N GLU A 754 -8.94 -26.97 -15.54
CA GLU A 754 -10.02 -26.26 -16.23
C GLU A 754 -10.47 -24.99 -15.48
N GLU A 755 -10.46 -25.00 -14.13
CA GLU A 755 -10.82 -23.84 -13.29
C GLU A 755 -9.84 -22.64 -13.41
N ILE A 756 -8.61 -22.84 -13.94
CA ILE A 756 -7.63 -21.76 -14.12
C ILE A 756 -8.10 -20.78 -15.23
N PRO A 757 -8.33 -19.48 -14.92
CA PRO A 757 -8.82 -18.50 -15.89
C PRO A 757 -7.83 -18.20 -17.03
N SER A 758 -6.55 -18.11 -16.69
CA SER A 758 -5.45 -17.91 -17.63
C SER A 758 -4.34 -18.91 -17.33
N LYS A 759 -4.28 -19.97 -18.14
CA LYS A 759 -3.33 -21.07 -18.00
C LYS A 759 -1.98 -20.65 -18.55
N ASP A 760 -0.95 -20.71 -17.71
CA ASP A 760 0.42 -20.42 -18.10
C ASP A 760 1.13 -21.69 -18.61
N LEU A 761 2.37 -21.55 -19.09
CA LEU A 761 3.19 -22.66 -19.58
C LEU A 761 3.32 -23.78 -18.53
N ILE A 762 3.42 -23.43 -17.24
CA ILE A 762 3.58 -24.38 -16.14
C ILE A 762 2.29 -25.19 -15.94
N SER A 763 1.11 -24.58 -16.07
CA SER A 763 -0.18 -25.27 -16.02
C SER A 763 -0.26 -26.37 -17.08
N TRP A 764 0.09 -26.03 -18.34
CA TRP A 764 0.08 -26.99 -19.45
C TRP A 764 1.13 -28.08 -19.29
N SER A 765 2.35 -27.71 -18.91
CA SER A 765 3.46 -28.63 -18.68
C SER A 765 3.11 -29.67 -17.61
N SER A 766 2.59 -29.23 -16.47
CA SER A 766 2.23 -30.11 -15.36
C SER A 766 1.18 -31.16 -15.77
N MET A 767 0.14 -30.75 -16.51
CA MET A 767 -0.88 -31.71 -16.97
C MET A 767 -0.37 -32.66 -18.06
N ILE A 768 0.33 -32.15 -19.08
CA ILE A 768 0.83 -33.00 -20.19
C ILE A 768 1.83 -34.03 -19.65
N SER A 769 2.76 -33.62 -18.78
CA SER A 769 3.67 -34.56 -18.12
C SER A 769 2.93 -35.55 -17.23
N GLY A 770 1.89 -35.12 -16.51
CA GLY A 770 1.05 -36.01 -15.69
C GLY A 770 0.38 -37.12 -16.50
N TYR A 771 -0.27 -36.78 -17.62
CA TYR A 771 -0.90 -37.78 -18.51
C TYR A 771 0.15 -38.70 -19.18
N SER A 772 1.29 -38.15 -19.58
CA SER A 772 2.39 -38.93 -20.18
C SER A 772 2.96 -39.94 -19.17
N GLN A 773 3.18 -39.55 -17.91
CA GLN A 773 3.65 -40.44 -16.83
C GLN A 773 2.63 -41.52 -16.45
N ALA A 774 1.33 -41.22 -16.54
CA ALA A 774 0.26 -42.18 -16.29
C ALA A 774 -0.02 -43.13 -17.48
N SER A 775 0.85 -43.13 -18.51
CA SER A 775 0.69 -43.93 -19.74
C SER A 775 -0.58 -43.62 -20.55
N GLN A 776 -1.21 -42.47 -20.33
CA GLN A 776 -2.37 -41.98 -21.08
C GLN A 776 -1.90 -41.05 -22.20
N PHE A 777 -1.15 -41.62 -23.15
CA PHE A 777 -0.43 -40.86 -24.18
C PHE A 777 -1.36 -40.09 -25.14
N SER A 778 -2.55 -40.63 -25.46
CA SER A 778 -3.53 -39.98 -26.33
C SER A 778 -4.03 -38.65 -25.75
N ASP A 779 -4.33 -38.63 -24.45
CA ASP A 779 -4.82 -37.44 -23.76
C ASP A 779 -3.72 -36.38 -23.61
N ALA A 780 -2.48 -36.82 -23.42
CA ALA A 780 -1.32 -35.92 -23.42
C ALA A 780 -1.16 -35.19 -24.77
N LEU A 781 -1.35 -35.89 -25.90
CA LEU A 781 -1.32 -35.28 -27.23
C LEU A 781 -2.51 -34.34 -27.48
N GLU A 782 -3.71 -34.66 -26.97
CA GLU A 782 -4.87 -33.78 -27.11
C GLU A 782 -4.70 -32.49 -26.30
N LEU A 783 -4.15 -32.57 -25.07
CA LEU A 783 -3.79 -31.38 -24.29
C LEU A 783 -2.73 -30.53 -24.98
N PHE A 784 -1.74 -31.15 -25.63
CA PHE A 784 -0.75 -30.42 -26.42
C PHE A 784 -1.39 -29.65 -27.58
N ARG A 785 -2.36 -30.25 -28.28
CA ARG A 785 -3.12 -29.55 -29.33
C ARG A 785 -3.92 -28.38 -28.77
N GLN A 786 -4.52 -28.53 -27.58
CA GLN A 786 -5.24 -27.44 -26.90
C GLN A 786 -4.29 -26.30 -26.50
N MET A 787 -3.09 -26.61 -26.01
CA MET A 787 -2.04 -25.64 -25.70
C MET A 787 -1.66 -24.82 -26.94
N GLN A 788 -1.49 -25.48 -28.10
CA GLN A 788 -1.19 -24.83 -29.37
C GLN A 788 -2.33 -23.90 -29.82
N ARG A 789 -3.60 -24.34 -29.69
CA ARG A 789 -4.79 -23.51 -29.97
C ARG A 789 -4.86 -22.29 -29.06
N ALA A 790 -4.44 -22.43 -27.81
CA ALA A 790 -4.30 -21.33 -26.84
C ALA A 790 -3.10 -20.40 -27.13
N LYS A 791 -2.31 -20.68 -28.18
CA LYS A 791 -1.12 -19.91 -28.60
C LYS A 791 -0.03 -19.81 -27.52
N VAL A 792 -0.01 -20.77 -26.59
CA VAL A 792 1.06 -20.88 -25.59
C VAL A 792 2.22 -21.64 -26.22
N LYS A 793 3.41 -21.05 -26.24
CA LYS A 793 4.60 -21.68 -26.83
C LYS A 793 5.12 -22.79 -25.91
N PRO A 794 5.28 -24.03 -26.38
CA PRO A 794 5.85 -25.11 -25.58
C PRO A 794 7.36 -24.94 -25.36
N ASP A 795 7.82 -25.38 -24.19
CA ASP A 795 9.22 -25.43 -23.81
C ASP A 795 9.80 -26.85 -23.96
N ALA A 796 11.10 -27.01 -23.66
CA ALA A 796 11.80 -28.29 -23.77
C ALA A 796 11.13 -29.41 -22.95
N VAL A 797 10.59 -29.11 -21.76
CA VAL A 797 9.95 -30.09 -20.87
C VAL A 797 8.64 -30.62 -21.46
N VAL A 798 7.80 -29.72 -21.98
CA VAL A 798 6.56 -30.09 -22.69
C VAL A 798 6.91 -30.94 -23.90
N LEU A 799 7.87 -30.49 -24.72
CA LEU A 799 8.24 -31.19 -25.95
C LEU A 799 8.80 -32.59 -25.65
N ALA A 800 9.63 -32.76 -24.62
CA ALA A 800 10.11 -34.08 -24.19
C ALA A 800 8.95 -35.00 -23.76
N SER A 801 7.99 -34.48 -22.99
CA SER A 801 6.81 -35.23 -22.53
C SER A 801 5.90 -35.67 -23.68
N VAL A 802 5.75 -34.81 -24.70
CA VAL A 802 4.97 -35.08 -25.91
C VAL A 802 5.71 -36.05 -26.85
N LEU A 803 7.03 -35.90 -27.00
CA LEU A 803 7.85 -36.84 -27.78
C LEU A 803 7.81 -38.25 -27.20
N SER A 804 7.82 -38.39 -25.87
CA SER A 804 7.59 -39.67 -25.20
C SER A 804 6.22 -40.26 -25.58
N ALA A 805 5.16 -39.45 -25.57
CA ALA A 805 3.83 -39.88 -26.01
C ALA A 805 3.81 -40.28 -27.50
N CYS A 806 4.50 -39.54 -28.38
CA CYS A 806 4.66 -39.89 -29.79
C CYS A 806 5.40 -41.22 -29.97
N ALA A 807 6.45 -41.46 -29.20
CA ALA A 807 7.25 -42.68 -29.24
C ALA A 807 6.41 -43.92 -28.92
N HIS A 808 5.52 -43.82 -27.92
CA HIS A 808 4.65 -44.91 -27.52
C HIS A 808 3.45 -45.13 -28.45
N LEU A 809 2.96 -44.07 -29.10
CA LEU A 809 1.84 -44.14 -30.05
C LEU A 809 2.27 -44.37 -31.51
N GLY A 810 3.58 -44.39 -31.80
CA GLY A 810 4.09 -44.49 -33.17
C GLY A 810 3.81 -43.25 -34.03
N ALA A 811 3.58 -42.08 -33.43
CA ALA A 811 3.15 -40.86 -34.13
C ALA A 811 4.33 -40.10 -34.77
N LEU A 812 4.97 -40.73 -35.76
CA LEU A 812 6.20 -40.23 -36.41
C LEU A 812 6.06 -38.82 -37.01
N ASP A 813 4.94 -38.52 -37.66
CA ASP A 813 4.71 -37.23 -38.31
C ASP A 813 4.70 -36.07 -37.31
N LEU A 814 4.04 -36.28 -36.16
CA LEU A 814 4.00 -35.29 -35.09
C LEU A 814 5.39 -35.13 -34.45
N GLY A 815 6.13 -36.23 -34.28
CA GLY A 815 7.52 -36.19 -33.81
C GLY A 815 8.46 -35.40 -34.74
N LYS A 816 8.34 -35.61 -36.07
CA LYS A 816 9.06 -34.83 -37.08
C LYS A 816 8.71 -33.35 -37.03
N TRP A 817 7.42 -33.03 -36.88
CA TRP A 817 6.96 -31.65 -36.72
C TRP A 817 7.55 -30.99 -35.47
N ILE A 818 7.60 -31.69 -34.32
CA ILE A 818 8.20 -31.19 -33.08
C ILE A 818 9.70 -30.93 -33.26
N HIS A 819 10.41 -31.87 -33.89
CA HIS A 819 11.84 -31.71 -34.16
C HIS A 819 12.12 -30.47 -35.03
N ASP A 820 11.32 -30.25 -36.08
CA ASP A 820 11.39 -29.03 -36.89
C ASP A 820 11.03 -27.76 -36.09
N TYR A 821 10.06 -27.86 -35.19
CA TYR A 821 9.66 -26.76 -34.30
C TYR A 821 10.81 -26.31 -33.39
N VAL A 822 11.53 -27.26 -32.78
CA VAL A 822 12.72 -27.02 -31.94
C VAL A 822 13.77 -26.24 -32.71
N ARG A 823 14.09 -26.66 -33.94
CA ARG A 823 15.08 -26.00 -34.80
C ARG A 823 14.66 -24.58 -35.19
N ARG A 824 13.41 -24.39 -35.65
CA ARG A 824 12.92 -23.08 -36.15
C ARG A 824 12.83 -22.02 -35.06
N HIS A 825 12.56 -22.42 -33.82
CA HIS A 825 12.41 -21.51 -32.69
C HIS A 825 13.69 -21.35 -31.87
N GLY A 826 14.79 -22.01 -32.28
CA GLY A 826 16.06 -21.93 -31.57
C GLY A 826 15.97 -22.39 -30.11
N ILE A 827 15.13 -23.39 -29.81
CA ILE A 827 15.00 -23.92 -28.46
C ILE A 827 16.30 -24.68 -28.16
N GLU A 828 17.05 -24.25 -27.15
CA GLU A 828 18.21 -24.98 -26.67
C GLU A 828 17.75 -26.35 -26.16
N ALA A 829 18.04 -27.38 -26.94
CA ALA A 829 17.74 -28.74 -26.57
C ALA A 829 18.77 -29.22 -25.54
N ASP A 830 18.32 -29.45 -24.31
CA ASP A 830 19.11 -30.09 -23.28
C ASP A 830 19.27 -31.59 -23.59
N THR A 831 20.08 -32.30 -22.80
CA THR A 831 20.31 -33.75 -22.97
C THR A 831 18.99 -34.54 -22.90
N ILE A 832 18.03 -34.07 -22.10
CA ILE A 832 16.71 -34.72 -21.93
C ILE A 832 15.90 -34.66 -23.24
N LEU A 833 15.77 -33.47 -23.84
CA LEU A 833 15.02 -33.30 -25.08
C LEU A 833 15.64 -34.09 -26.24
N HIS A 834 16.98 -34.11 -26.32
CA HIS A 834 17.67 -34.93 -27.32
C HIS A 834 17.45 -36.44 -27.10
N ASN A 835 17.52 -36.91 -25.86
CA ASN A 835 17.23 -38.31 -25.53
C ASN A 835 15.78 -38.69 -25.89
N SER A 836 14.82 -37.79 -25.65
CA SER A 836 13.42 -37.99 -26.06
C SER A 836 13.24 -38.00 -27.58
N LEU A 837 13.99 -37.19 -28.33
CA LEU A 837 13.98 -37.23 -29.81
C LEU A 837 14.55 -38.54 -30.35
N ILE A 838 15.68 -39.01 -29.79
CA ILE A 838 16.29 -40.28 -30.16
C ILE A 838 15.32 -41.44 -29.88
N ASP A 839 14.74 -41.49 -28.67
CA ASP A 839 13.77 -42.53 -28.28
C ASP A 839 12.52 -42.51 -29.18
N MET A 840 12.01 -41.32 -29.52
CA MET A 840 10.87 -41.17 -30.42
C MET A 840 11.17 -41.70 -31.82
N TYR A 841 12.25 -41.27 -32.45
CA TYR A 841 12.60 -41.77 -33.79
C TYR A 841 12.91 -43.27 -33.77
N ALA A 842 13.61 -43.75 -32.75
CA ALA A 842 13.94 -45.16 -32.59
C ALA A 842 12.66 -46.03 -32.46
N LYS A 843 11.73 -45.69 -31.56
CA LYS A 843 10.50 -46.48 -31.38
C LYS A 843 9.53 -46.36 -32.56
N CYS A 844 9.58 -45.26 -33.31
CA CYS A 844 8.82 -45.10 -34.55
C CYS A 844 9.48 -45.77 -35.77
N GLY A 845 10.61 -46.46 -35.61
CA GLY A 845 11.29 -47.19 -36.70
C GLY A 845 12.16 -46.36 -37.63
N SER A 846 12.38 -45.08 -37.34
CA SER A 846 13.15 -44.13 -38.15
C SER A 846 14.61 -44.08 -37.67
N THR A 847 15.35 -45.18 -37.83
CA THR A 847 16.71 -45.35 -37.27
C THR A 847 17.72 -44.34 -37.81
N LYS A 848 17.61 -43.93 -39.09
CA LYS A 848 18.52 -42.96 -39.72
C LYS A 848 18.42 -41.59 -39.07
N GLU A 849 17.20 -41.11 -38.83
CA GLU A 849 16.94 -39.84 -38.14
C GLU A 849 17.36 -39.90 -36.67
N ALA A 850 17.14 -41.04 -35.99
CA ALA A 850 17.63 -41.25 -34.62
C ALA A 850 19.16 -41.14 -34.54
N LEU A 851 19.88 -41.77 -35.47
CA LEU A 851 21.33 -41.68 -35.60
C LEU A 851 21.81 -40.26 -35.94
N GLN A 852 21.06 -39.53 -36.77
CA GLN A 852 21.38 -38.14 -37.10
C GLN A 852 21.31 -37.26 -35.84
N VAL A 853 20.21 -37.33 -35.08
CA VAL A 853 20.06 -36.56 -33.84
C VAL A 853 21.16 -36.92 -32.84
N PHE A 854 21.48 -38.21 -32.71
CA PHE A 854 22.56 -38.68 -31.83
C PHE A 854 23.95 -38.16 -32.25
N ARG A 855 24.21 -37.94 -33.54
CA ARG A 855 25.48 -37.34 -33.99
C ARG A 855 25.54 -35.83 -33.76
N GLU A 856 24.39 -35.16 -33.88
CA GLU A 856 24.27 -33.71 -33.67
C GLU A 856 24.42 -33.30 -32.19
N THR A 857 24.20 -34.21 -31.23
CA THR A 857 24.38 -33.92 -29.80
C THR A 857 25.84 -33.74 -29.40
N LYS A 858 26.17 -32.58 -28.83
CA LYS A 858 27.53 -32.30 -28.32
C LYS A 858 27.83 -33.03 -27.01
N GLU A 859 26.86 -33.09 -26.12
CA GLU A 859 26.97 -33.77 -24.82
C GLU A 859 26.09 -35.02 -24.85
N LYS A 860 26.71 -36.18 -24.67
CA LYS A 860 26.03 -37.49 -24.62
C LYS A 860 26.13 -38.02 -23.21
N ASP A 861 25.04 -38.60 -22.71
CA ASP A 861 25.05 -39.34 -21.45
C ASP A 861 24.85 -40.84 -21.72
N THR A 862 24.88 -41.64 -20.65
CA THR A 862 24.67 -43.09 -20.75
C THR A 862 23.28 -43.41 -21.32
N LEU A 863 22.27 -42.54 -21.08
CA LEU A 863 20.92 -42.71 -21.62
C LEU A 863 20.89 -42.50 -23.14
N SER A 864 21.60 -41.51 -23.67
CA SER A 864 21.73 -41.28 -25.13
C SER A 864 22.24 -42.53 -25.84
N TRP A 865 23.30 -43.14 -25.30
CA TRP A 865 23.89 -44.38 -25.82
C TRP A 865 22.92 -45.56 -25.72
N ASN A 866 22.23 -45.69 -24.59
CA ASN A 866 21.25 -46.76 -24.41
C ASN A 866 20.07 -46.65 -25.37
N SER A 867 19.52 -45.45 -25.55
CA SER A 867 18.41 -45.19 -26.47
C SER A 867 18.78 -45.53 -27.91
N ILE A 868 19.99 -45.18 -28.37
CA ILE A 868 20.42 -45.48 -29.73
C ILE A 868 20.76 -46.97 -29.93
N ILE A 869 21.45 -47.61 -28.98
CA ILE A 869 21.80 -49.04 -29.07
C ILE A 869 20.51 -49.89 -29.08
N MET A 870 19.60 -49.65 -28.14
CA MET A 870 18.29 -50.33 -28.11
C MET A 870 17.47 -50.05 -29.36
N GLY A 871 17.46 -48.79 -29.81
CA GLY A 871 16.73 -48.37 -31.00
C GLY A 871 17.20 -49.06 -32.27
N LEU A 872 18.52 -49.18 -32.46
CA LEU A 872 19.10 -49.87 -33.61
C LEU A 872 18.89 -51.38 -33.52
N ALA A 873 19.06 -51.97 -32.34
CA ALA A 873 18.85 -53.40 -32.10
C ALA A 873 17.41 -53.84 -32.43
N ASN A 874 16.41 -53.10 -31.94
CA ASN A 874 14.99 -53.45 -32.13
C ASN A 874 14.50 -53.27 -33.57
N ASN A 875 15.17 -52.45 -34.37
CA ASN A 875 14.78 -52.15 -35.75
C ASN A 875 15.64 -52.90 -36.80
N GLY A 876 16.37 -53.94 -36.38
CA GLY A 876 17.14 -54.80 -37.29
C GLY A 876 18.39 -54.14 -37.88
N SER A 877 19.02 -53.21 -37.16
CA SER A 877 20.30 -52.58 -37.53
C SER A 877 21.41 -53.04 -36.58
N GLU A 878 21.63 -54.36 -36.52
CA GLU A 878 22.39 -55.02 -35.45
C GLU A 878 23.87 -54.62 -35.46
N HIS A 879 24.48 -54.57 -36.65
CA HIS A 879 25.89 -54.17 -36.79
C HIS A 879 26.13 -52.72 -36.36
N GLU A 880 25.18 -51.82 -36.63
CA GLU A 880 25.27 -50.42 -36.17
C GLU A 880 25.09 -50.32 -34.66
N ALA A 881 24.22 -51.14 -34.06
CA ALA A 881 24.03 -51.22 -32.61
C ALA A 881 25.30 -51.68 -31.89
N LEU A 882 25.95 -52.74 -32.38
CA LEU A 882 27.23 -53.24 -31.84
C LEU A 882 28.38 -52.24 -32.08
N GLY A 883 28.37 -51.55 -33.22
CA GLY A 883 29.29 -50.44 -33.50
C GLY A 883 29.14 -49.29 -32.51
N ALA A 884 27.91 -48.89 -32.20
CA ALA A 884 27.61 -47.86 -31.20
C ALA A 884 28.05 -48.28 -29.79
N PHE A 885 27.89 -49.56 -29.41
CA PHE A 885 28.40 -50.07 -28.14
C PHE A 885 29.94 -49.99 -28.03
N ARG A 886 30.67 -50.33 -29.10
CA ARG A 886 32.13 -50.20 -29.12
C ARG A 886 32.57 -48.73 -29.01
N ALA A 887 31.84 -47.81 -29.65
CA ALA A 887 32.10 -46.37 -29.53
C ALA A 887 31.84 -45.85 -28.11
N MET A 888 30.75 -46.28 -27.47
CA MET A 888 30.44 -45.95 -26.06
C MET A 888 31.59 -46.32 -25.12
N LEU A 889 32.15 -47.52 -25.29
CA LEU A 889 33.31 -47.98 -24.50
C LEU A 889 34.57 -47.17 -24.78
N ALA A 890 34.84 -46.84 -26.05
CA ALA A 890 36.00 -46.04 -26.45
C ALA A 890 35.97 -44.61 -25.88
N GLU A 891 34.78 -44.02 -25.74
CA GLU A 891 34.57 -42.70 -25.12
C GLU A 891 34.55 -42.75 -23.57
N GLY A 892 34.70 -43.94 -22.97
CA GLY A 892 34.84 -44.10 -21.53
C GLY A 892 33.51 -44.13 -20.75
N PHE A 893 32.36 -44.28 -21.42
CA PHE A 893 31.08 -44.43 -20.75
C PHE A 893 30.91 -45.84 -20.20
N ARG A 894 30.36 -45.96 -18.98
CA ARG A 894 30.12 -47.26 -18.33
C ARG A 894 28.81 -47.87 -18.84
N PRO A 895 28.83 -49.08 -19.42
CA PRO A 895 27.61 -49.83 -19.74
C PRO A 895 26.80 -50.12 -18.49
N ASN A 896 25.47 -50.14 -18.63
CA ASN A 896 24.56 -50.57 -17.57
C ASN A 896 23.65 -51.70 -18.07
N GLU A 897 22.73 -52.13 -17.21
CA GLU A 897 21.73 -53.17 -17.51
C GLU A 897 21.05 -52.95 -18.87
N VAL A 898 20.57 -51.73 -19.14
CA VAL A 898 19.86 -51.41 -20.39
C VAL A 898 20.78 -51.47 -21.60
N THR A 899 22.05 -51.08 -21.46
CA THR A 899 23.05 -51.20 -22.53
C THR A 899 23.21 -52.66 -22.96
N PHE A 900 23.42 -53.56 -21.99
CA PHE A 900 23.61 -54.99 -22.26
C PHE A 900 22.35 -55.64 -22.81
N LEU A 901 21.17 -55.23 -22.37
CA LEU A 901 19.92 -55.69 -22.98
C LEU A 901 19.89 -55.38 -24.49
N GLY A 902 20.26 -54.16 -24.89
CA GLY A 902 20.29 -53.77 -26.31
C GLY A 902 21.35 -54.50 -27.12
N VAL A 903 22.55 -54.68 -26.55
CA VAL A 903 23.65 -55.45 -27.17
C VAL A 903 23.24 -56.91 -27.36
N LEU A 904 22.64 -57.54 -26.36
CA LEU A 904 22.20 -58.93 -26.44
C LEU A 904 21.06 -59.10 -27.44
N ILE A 905 20.14 -58.14 -27.56
CA ILE A 905 19.09 -58.15 -28.59
C ILE A 905 19.72 -58.02 -29.98
N ALA A 906 20.73 -57.16 -30.16
CA ALA A 906 21.45 -57.05 -31.43
C ALA A 906 22.16 -58.37 -31.79
N CYS A 907 22.81 -59.02 -30.81
CA CYS A 907 23.40 -60.35 -31.03
C CYS A 907 22.35 -61.42 -31.35
N ALA A 908 21.19 -61.37 -30.70
CA ALA A 908 20.07 -62.30 -30.95
C ALA A 908 19.49 -62.14 -32.35
N ASN A 909 19.31 -60.90 -32.81
CA ASN A 909 18.81 -60.60 -34.15
C ASN A 909 19.85 -60.92 -35.24
N ALA A 910 21.14 -60.79 -34.95
CA ALA A 910 22.24 -61.15 -35.86
C ALA A 910 22.70 -62.62 -35.76
N GLU A 911 22.06 -63.42 -34.90
CA GLU A 911 22.42 -64.82 -34.60
C GLU A 911 23.89 -65.03 -34.16
N LEU A 912 24.52 -64.02 -33.55
CA LEU A 912 25.91 -64.05 -33.07
C LEU A 912 26.01 -64.72 -31.69
N VAL A 913 25.82 -66.05 -31.64
CA VAL A 913 25.72 -66.80 -30.37
C VAL A 913 26.94 -66.64 -29.47
N GLU A 914 28.15 -66.82 -30.01
CA GLU A 914 29.38 -66.79 -29.19
C GLU A 914 29.71 -65.36 -28.71
N GLU A 915 29.49 -64.34 -29.54
CA GLU A 915 29.68 -62.92 -29.15
C GLU A 915 28.62 -62.49 -28.11
N GLY A 916 27.37 -62.94 -28.26
CA GLY A 916 26.29 -62.70 -27.30
C GLY A 916 26.53 -63.34 -25.92
N LEU A 917 26.97 -64.60 -25.88
CA LEU A 917 27.35 -65.27 -24.62
C LEU A 917 28.57 -64.60 -23.97
N GLY A 918 29.58 -64.23 -24.77
CA GLY A 918 30.73 -63.46 -24.29
C GLY A 918 30.33 -62.12 -23.67
N HIS A 919 29.40 -61.38 -24.28
CA HIS A 919 28.87 -60.14 -23.72
C HIS A 919 28.08 -60.38 -22.42
N PHE A 920 27.28 -61.45 -22.36
CA PHE A 920 26.54 -61.82 -21.15
C PHE A 920 27.47 -62.14 -19.96
N GLU A 921 28.57 -62.85 -20.19
CA GLU A 921 29.57 -63.12 -19.15
C GLU A 921 30.36 -61.86 -18.76
N SER A 922 30.69 -61.01 -19.74
CA SER A 922 31.41 -59.74 -19.51
C SER A 922 30.64 -58.78 -18.62
N MET A 923 29.31 -58.85 -18.64
CA MET A 923 28.40 -58.03 -17.83
C MET A 923 28.75 -58.13 -16.34
N ARG A 924 28.88 -59.36 -15.82
CA ARG A 924 29.26 -59.61 -14.42
C ARG A 924 30.78 -59.52 -14.21
N SER A 925 31.57 -60.15 -15.07
CA SER A 925 33.01 -60.34 -14.85
C SER A 925 33.87 -59.09 -15.09
N VAL A 926 33.49 -58.23 -16.04
CA VAL A 926 34.27 -57.04 -16.44
C VAL A 926 33.59 -55.75 -15.98
N HIS A 927 32.27 -55.67 -16.07
CA HIS A 927 31.53 -54.42 -15.83
C HIS A 927 30.84 -54.34 -14.46
N GLY A 928 30.76 -55.44 -13.72
CA GLY A 928 30.13 -55.48 -12.39
C GLY A 928 28.62 -55.21 -12.42
N VAL A 929 27.97 -55.53 -13.54
CA VAL A 929 26.54 -55.36 -13.80
C VAL A 929 25.87 -56.73 -13.61
N GLU A 930 24.78 -56.80 -12.85
CA GLU A 930 24.19 -58.08 -12.42
C GLU A 930 23.04 -58.48 -13.36
N PRO A 931 23.12 -59.63 -14.07
CA PRO A 931 22.11 -60.02 -15.03
C PRO A 931 20.68 -60.08 -14.45
N GLN A 932 19.82 -59.18 -14.93
CA GLN A 932 18.37 -59.25 -14.67
C GLN A 932 17.65 -60.28 -15.55
N MET A 933 16.42 -60.63 -15.17
CA MET A 933 15.59 -61.64 -15.84
C MET A 933 15.39 -61.40 -17.35
N LYS A 934 15.32 -60.13 -17.78
CA LYS A 934 15.23 -59.76 -19.19
C LYS A 934 16.45 -60.20 -20.01
N HIS A 935 17.65 -60.15 -19.43
CA HIS A 935 18.87 -60.60 -20.10
C HIS A 935 18.88 -62.11 -20.31
N TYR A 936 18.48 -62.88 -19.29
CA TYR A 936 18.32 -64.33 -19.41
C TYR A 936 17.31 -64.69 -20.51
N GLY A 937 16.18 -63.98 -20.58
CA GLY A 937 15.20 -64.16 -21.65
C GLY A 937 15.77 -63.90 -23.04
N VAL A 938 16.58 -62.86 -23.22
CA VAL A 938 17.23 -62.58 -24.52
C VAL A 938 18.31 -63.61 -24.86
N VAL A 939 19.06 -64.15 -23.89
CA VAL A 939 20.01 -65.24 -24.15
C VAL A 939 19.29 -66.53 -24.57
N VAL A 940 18.13 -66.83 -23.97
CA VAL A 940 17.29 -67.94 -24.40
C VAL A 940 16.73 -67.70 -25.80
N ASP A 941 16.34 -66.46 -26.14
CA ASP A 941 15.94 -66.08 -27.51
C ASP A 941 17.10 -66.26 -28.50
N LEU A 942 18.31 -65.80 -28.17
CA LEU A 942 19.54 -65.96 -28.96
C LEU A 942 19.84 -67.43 -29.26
N LEU A 943 19.83 -68.30 -28.25
CA LEU A 943 20.06 -69.74 -28.41
C LEU A 943 18.91 -70.41 -29.17
N GLY A 944 17.68 -69.96 -28.93
CA GLY A 944 16.47 -70.45 -29.57
C GLY A 944 16.45 -70.15 -31.07
N ARG A 945 16.74 -68.91 -31.48
CA ARG A 945 16.83 -68.50 -32.89
C ARG A 945 17.91 -69.26 -33.65
N ALA A 946 19.07 -69.46 -33.03
CA ALA A 946 20.16 -70.26 -33.59
C ALA A 946 19.89 -71.79 -33.64
N GLY A 947 18.70 -72.24 -33.25
CA GLY A 947 18.31 -73.66 -33.26
C GLY A 947 18.97 -74.52 -32.19
N ARG A 948 19.69 -73.93 -31.23
CA ARG A 948 20.42 -74.64 -30.16
C ARG A 948 19.52 -74.89 -28.94
N LEU A 949 18.34 -75.48 -29.16
CA LEU A 949 17.26 -75.60 -28.17
C LEU A 949 17.62 -76.42 -26.93
N THR A 950 18.42 -77.49 -27.08
CA THR A 950 18.91 -78.29 -25.95
C THR A 950 19.88 -77.52 -25.06
N LYS A 951 20.74 -76.68 -25.64
CA LYS A 951 21.60 -75.75 -24.88
C LYS A 951 20.77 -74.67 -24.19
N ALA A 952 19.71 -74.17 -24.83
CA ALA A 952 18.80 -73.21 -24.22
C ALA A 952 18.08 -73.79 -22.98
N LEU A 953 17.61 -75.04 -23.06
CA LEU A 953 17.06 -75.76 -21.91
C LEU A 953 18.08 -75.97 -20.79
N GLY A 954 19.31 -76.36 -21.13
CA GLY A 954 20.40 -76.48 -20.16
C GLY A 954 20.71 -75.15 -19.47
N PHE A 955 20.78 -74.06 -20.22
CA PHE A 955 20.99 -72.72 -19.69
C PHE A 955 19.89 -72.29 -18.70
N ILE A 956 18.62 -72.60 -18.99
CA ILE A 956 17.50 -72.32 -18.07
C ILE A 956 17.66 -73.08 -16.74
N ALA A 957 18.14 -74.32 -16.80
CA ALA A 957 18.37 -75.13 -15.59
C ALA A 957 19.52 -74.61 -14.72
N GLU A 958 20.50 -73.93 -15.33
CA GLU A 958 21.66 -73.34 -14.65
C GLU A 958 21.42 -71.91 -14.13
N MET A 959 20.22 -71.35 -14.36
CA MET A 959 19.90 -69.99 -13.92
C MET A 959 19.95 -69.87 -12.38
N PRO A 960 20.61 -68.85 -11.83
CA PRO A 960 20.70 -68.64 -10.37
C PRO A 960 19.40 -68.07 -9.77
N VAL A 961 18.42 -67.71 -10.62
CA VAL A 961 17.12 -67.15 -10.27
C VAL A 961 16.01 -67.99 -10.91
N ALA A 962 14.88 -68.12 -10.20
CA ALA A 962 13.74 -68.90 -10.65
C ALA A 962 13.21 -68.36 -12.01
N PRO A 963 13.08 -69.20 -13.05
CA PRO A 963 12.63 -68.73 -14.35
C PRO A 963 11.15 -68.32 -14.37
N GLU A 964 10.88 -67.05 -14.69
CA GLU A 964 9.57 -66.47 -14.99
C GLU A 964 8.94 -67.08 -16.27
N PRO A 965 7.59 -67.06 -16.39
CA PRO A 965 6.87 -67.57 -17.54
C PRO A 965 7.39 -67.07 -18.89
N VAL A 966 7.82 -65.81 -18.99
CA VAL A 966 8.32 -65.20 -20.24
C VAL A 966 9.43 -66.02 -20.89
N VAL A 967 10.34 -66.61 -20.12
CA VAL A 967 11.49 -67.37 -20.67
C VAL A 967 11.05 -68.66 -21.32
N TYR A 968 10.11 -69.39 -20.70
CA TYR A 968 9.53 -70.59 -21.30
C TYR A 968 8.65 -70.27 -22.50
N ARG A 969 8.00 -69.09 -22.57
CA ARG A 969 7.27 -68.67 -23.78
C ARG A 969 8.19 -68.41 -24.96
N ILE A 970 9.34 -67.77 -24.71
CA ILE A 970 10.38 -67.54 -25.73
C ILE A 970 10.88 -68.90 -26.24
N LEU A 971 11.20 -69.83 -25.33
CA LEU A 971 11.64 -71.17 -25.68
C LEU A 971 10.58 -71.97 -26.46
N LEU A 972 9.31 -71.90 -26.05
CA LEU A 972 8.20 -72.55 -26.76
C LEU A 972 8.01 -71.98 -28.17
N GLY A 973 8.17 -70.66 -28.32
CA GLY A 973 8.14 -69.98 -29.61
C GLY A 973 9.27 -70.46 -30.53
N ALA A 974 10.50 -70.55 -30.00
CA ALA A 974 11.67 -71.05 -30.74
C ALA A 974 11.56 -72.55 -31.08
N ALA A 975 11.06 -73.37 -30.16
CA ALA A 975 10.82 -74.79 -30.40
C ALA A 975 9.80 -75.01 -31.52
N ARG A 976 8.74 -74.17 -31.57
CA ARG A 976 7.78 -74.16 -32.68
C ARG A 976 8.43 -73.77 -34.01
N THR A 977 9.27 -72.73 -34.05
CA THR A 977 9.90 -72.30 -35.32
C THR A 977 10.86 -73.33 -35.89
N HIS A 978 11.53 -74.12 -35.03
CA HIS A 978 12.49 -75.16 -35.43
C HIS A 978 11.90 -76.57 -35.47
N GLY A 979 10.61 -76.74 -35.13
CA GLY A 979 9.90 -78.02 -35.18
C GLY A 979 10.31 -79.04 -34.11
N ASP A 980 10.96 -78.62 -33.02
CA ASP A 980 11.38 -79.51 -31.93
C ASP A 980 10.25 -79.70 -30.91
N LEU A 981 9.47 -80.77 -31.12
CA LEU A 981 8.30 -81.06 -30.31
C LEU A 981 8.64 -81.41 -28.85
N GLY A 982 9.80 -82.04 -28.59
CA GLY A 982 10.19 -82.47 -27.25
C GLY A 982 10.45 -81.27 -26.34
N VAL A 983 11.19 -80.27 -26.83
CA VAL A 983 11.43 -79.02 -26.09
C VAL A 983 10.14 -78.21 -25.94
N ALA A 984 9.26 -78.23 -26.95
CA ALA A 984 7.97 -77.55 -26.89
C ALA A 984 7.07 -78.11 -25.78
N GLU A 985 7.00 -79.44 -25.60
CA GLU A 985 6.22 -80.07 -24.55
C GLU A 985 6.76 -79.73 -23.15
N VAL A 986 8.08 -79.76 -22.96
CA VAL A 986 8.73 -79.38 -21.69
C VAL A 986 8.45 -77.92 -21.33
N ALA A 987 8.58 -77.00 -22.30
CA ALA A 987 8.31 -75.59 -22.08
C ALA A 987 6.81 -75.33 -21.77
N ALA A 988 5.89 -76.00 -22.48
CA ALA A 988 4.46 -75.86 -22.26
C ALA A 988 4.01 -76.42 -20.90
N GLU A 989 4.59 -77.53 -20.45
CA GLU A 989 4.33 -78.11 -19.13
C GLU A 989 4.75 -77.17 -18.00
N ARG A 990 5.93 -76.53 -18.12
CA ARG A 990 6.39 -75.51 -17.16
C ARG A 990 5.54 -74.24 -17.18
N LEU A 991 5.11 -73.78 -18.35
CA LEU A 991 4.18 -72.65 -18.45
C LEU A 991 2.83 -72.94 -17.78
N ARG A 992 2.35 -74.17 -17.89
CA ARG A 992 1.10 -74.59 -17.23
C ARG A 992 1.21 -74.58 -15.70
N GLU A 993 2.38 -74.92 -15.15
CA GLU A 993 2.66 -74.85 -13.71
C GLU A 993 2.76 -73.40 -13.21
N LEU A 994 3.33 -72.50 -14.01
CA LEU A 994 3.67 -71.14 -13.60
C LEU A 994 2.58 -70.09 -13.94
N ASP A 995 1.85 -70.25 -15.05
CA ASP A 995 0.86 -69.27 -15.55
C ASP A 995 -0.22 -69.92 -16.43
N GLY A 996 -1.12 -70.70 -15.79
CA GLY A 996 -2.17 -71.46 -16.49
C GLY A 996 -3.36 -70.65 -17.05
N GLY A 997 -3.31 -69.32 -17.01
CA GLY A 997 -4.41 -68.42 -17.40
C GLY A 997 -4.20 -67.63 -18.70
N ASN A 998 -3.00 -67.70 -19.30
CA ASN A 998 -2.65 -66.90 -20.47
C ASN A 998 -3.05 -67.57 -21.80
N GLY A 999 -3.97 -66.96 -22.55
CA GLY A 999 -4.46 -67.49 -23.84
C GLY A 999 -3.41 -67.56 -24.95
N GLY A 1000 -2.33 -66.79 -24.85
CA GLY A 1000 -1.20 -66.84 -25.79
C GLY A 1000 -0.47 -68.19 -25.74
N ASP A 1001 -0.36 -68.79 -24.56
CA ASP A 1001 0.43 -70.00 -24.33
C ASP A 1001 -0.32 -71.24 -24.89
N TYR A 1002 -1.64 -71.27 -24.72
CA TYR A 1002 -2.53 -72.25 -25.39
C TYR A 1002 -2.47 -72.14 -26.92
N THR A 1003 -2.41 -70.92 -27.44
CA THR A 1003 -2.34 -70.69 -28.90
C THR A 1003 -0.99 -71.14 -29.46
N LEU A 1004 0.11 -70.85 -28.77
CA LEU A 1004 1.45 -71.29 -29.15
C LEU A 1004 1.59 -72.82 -29.12
N MET A 1005 1.06 -73.46 -28.08
CA MET A 1005 1.06 -74.92 -27.92
C MET A 1005 0.19 -75.63 -28.97
N SER A 1006 -1.02 -75.14 -29.23
CA SER A 1006 -1.90 -75.68 -30.29
C SER A 1006 -1.23 -75.57 -31.67
N ASN A 1007 -0.56 -74.45 -31.95
CA ASN A 1007 0.15 -74.26 -33.20
C ASN A 1007 1.41 -75.14 -33.31
N ALA A 1008 2.09 -75.44 -32.20
CA ALA A 1008 3.23 -76.37 -32.21
C ALA A 1008 2.80 -77.82 -32.53
N TYR A 1009 1.70 -78.30 -31.95
CA TYR A 1009 1.14 -79.62 -32.29
C TYR A 1009 0.63 -79.69 -33.73
N ALA A 1010 -0.02 -78.63 -34.21
CA ALA A 1010 -0.47 -78.54 -35.60
C ALA A 1010 0.72 -78.56 -36.58
N GLY A 1011 1.83 -77.89 -36.25
CA GLY A 1011 3.06 -77.89 -37.06
C GLY A 1011 3.80 -79.22 -37.10
N ALA A 1012 3.53 -80.13 -36.17
CA ALA A 1012 4.06 -81.50 -36.12
C ALA A 1012 3.04 -82.57 -36.58
N ASP A 1013 1.98 -82.15 -37.30
CA ASP A 1013 0.87 -83.00 -37.80
C ASP A 1013 0.06 -83.75 -36.72
N ARG A 1014 0.18 -83.37 -35.44
CA ARG A 1014 -0.59 -83.92 -34.31
C ARG A 1014 -1.89 -83.14 -34.08
N TRP A 1015 -2.78 -83.17 -35.06
CA TRP A 1015 -4.02 -82.38 -35.06
C TRP A 1015 -5.01 -82.70 -33.93
N SER A 1016 -5.02 -83.95 -33.44
CA SER A 1016 -5.84 -84.36 -32.28
C SER A 1016 -5.47 -83.58 -31.02
N ASP A 1017 -4.18 -83.48 -30.74
CA ASP A 1017 -3.64 -82.86 -29.54
C ASP A 1017 -3.74 -81.33 -29.64
N ALA A 1018 -3.59 -80.78 -30.85
CA ALA A 1018 -3.83 -79.37 -31.14
C ALA A 1018 -5.29 -78.96 -30.85
N MET A 1019 -6.27 -79.82 -31.18
CA MET A 1019 -7.68 -79.61 -30.89
C MET A 1019 -8.00 -79.76 -29.41
N GLU A 1020 -7.38 -80.73 -28.72
CA GLU A 1020 -7.54 -80.89 -27.27
C GLU A 1020 -7.07 -79.65 -26.50
N VAL A 1021 -5.95 -79.04 -26.91
CA VAL A 1021 -5.44 -77.79 -26.31
C VAL A 1021 -6.42 -76.62 -26.52
N ARG A 1022 -7.08 -76.54 -27.70
CA ARG A 1022 -8.10 -75.50 -27.97
C ARG A 1022 -9.39 -75.72 -27.18
N GLN A 1023 -9.85 -76.96 -27.08
CA GLN A 1023 -11.02 -77.32 -26.27
C GLN A 1023 -10.78 -76.93 -24.80
N ARG A 1024 -9.60 -77.23 -24.27
CA ARG A 1024 -9.21 -76.83 -22.90
C ARG A 1024 -9.12 -75.32 -22.70
N MET A 1025 -8.74 -74.56 -23.72
CA MET A 1025 -8.73 -73.09 -23.68
C MET A 1025 -10.16 -72.53 -23.56
N GLU A 1026 -11.12 -73.13 -24.28
CA GLU A 1026 -12.54 -72.78 -24.21
C GLU A 1026 -13.17 -73.16 -22.86
N ASP A 1027 -12.88 -74.37 -22.36
CA ASP A 1027 -13.38 -74.88 -21.07
C ASP A 1027 -12.96 -73.98 -19.89
N ARG A 1028 -11.76 -73.38 -19.97
CA ARG A 1028 -11.25 -72.45 -18.96
C ARG A 1028 -11.66 -70.99 -19.17
N ARG A 1029 -12.49 -70.69 -20.18
CA ARG A 1029 -12.93 -69.33 -20.55
C ARG A 1029 -11.77 -68.35 -20.81
N VAL A 1030 -10.63 -68.86 -21.25
CA VAL A 1030 -9.46 -68.03 -21.57
C VAL A 1030 -9.69 -67.42 -22.95
N ARG A 1031 -9.96 -66.11 -23.01
CA ARG A 1031 -10.25 -65.41 -24.26
C ARG A 1031 -8.96 -64.99 -24.98
N LYS A 1032 -8.93 -65.17 -26.30
CA LYS A 1032 -7.94 -64.52 -27.16
C LYS A 1032 -8.20 -63.02 -27.17
N LEU A 1033 -7.30 -62.23 -26.60
CA LEU A 1033 -7.28 -60.79 -26.85
C LEU A 1033 -6.95 -60.57 -28.33
N PRO A 1034 -7.78 -59.88 -29.12
CA PRO A 1034 -7.43 -59.51 -30.48
C PRO A 1034 -6.13 -58.69 -30.43
N ALA A 1035 -5.10 -59.15 -31.12
CA ALA A 1035 -3.91 -58.33 -31.32
C ALA A 1035 -4.28 -57.24 -32.33
N CYS A 1036 -4.65 -56.05 -31.85
CA CYS A 1036 -4.81 -54.89 -32.71
C CYS A 1036 -3.43 -54.40 -33.10
N SER A 1037 -3.04 -54.62 -34.36
CA SER A 1037 -2.03 -53.78 -34.98
C SER A 1037 -2.72 -52.48 -35.42
N VAL A 1038 -2.11 -51.33 -35.16
CA VAL A 1038 -2.67 -50.00 -35.49
C VAL A 1038 -2.78 -49.78 -37.02
N VAL A 1039 -2.40 -50.77 -37.82
CA VAL A 1039 -2.45 -50.70 -39.29
C VAL A 1039 -3.84 -51.07 -39.86
N ASP A 1040 -4.76 -51.61 -39.04
CA ASP A 1040 -6.13 -51.95 -39.47
C ASP A 1040 -7.21 -51.06 -38.81
N CYS A 1041 -7.12 -49.74 -38.97
CA CYS A 1041 -8.22 -48.78 -38.71
C CYS A 1041 -8.31 -47.72 -39.80
#